data_AF-A0A1C6JKD6-F1
#
_entry.id   AF-A0A1C6JKD6-F1
#
_cell.length_a   1.000
_cell.length_b   1.000
_cell.length_c   1.000
_cell.angle_alpha   90.00
_cell.angle_beta   90.00
_cell.angle_gamma   90.00
#
_symmetry.space_group_name_H-M   'P 1'
#
loop_
_entity.id
_entity.type
_entity.pdbx_description
1 polymer ?
#
loop_
_entity_poly.entity_id
_entity_poly.type
_entity_poly.pdbx_seq_one_letter_code
_entity_poly.pdbx_strand_id
1 'polypeptide(L)'
;MFRQQKLSILDDYFKELSVRTTREEVYFYRISGYTPQVAAFIRKYYEEARLRGVVIEGRIPNPAGQNLSYYEEMMGMDFQMAPGFIESRLQKWLPRMNPYQRKNMAMSMYDFFASMQRAGKTEGMLKNAYIKFMCWLYYKFERIVNLLGENSVPKILYEGDISHYELMLLSILCHAGCDIVLLQYHGDQNYQKLDAANAYSMPLTLPDMQAFPGDFSLKNLRMQQQQEIERSRLYGRLPDVRNCTNAWIEGKSLLDIAKPPTVRGSDPDFYYNCYCQINGVEDKTSYTNELYQLYQELKARKRNIVIVNGQIEPPTPEEIAKVSRKNYSKTDEMLLDLKRNLQYPANRELQSLMIKAFLDVLLEEEKALDENRNKLTNKAVYLICWMMRYLPELFKSWRMPQIGCFFYMGGCKNRFEALFLKMLGRLPVDVLILDPDRSATFALEDQLLYQMNFTETLHLQRFPQENTEVRMGTAAYHAERELDTLMYQDSGLYRNQQYQRADIINLQTMYEEIRLLWNEEVKYRPNFSTTESIVNIPVIFAKVSGVKDGKVSEYWSSIRELITEDTMVIKSFPYIQPLAANPIKPYVTEFYKNGRLQKAKIKNHPAYAYGFLREEIQEHILDKLQILIEQKLIRGTFENGTEYTILSTILNLPKEILRMLQKFDFTKKNPKLIYINPGEKVISLEDAILTAFLNLAGFDILFFIPTGYQNIENFYNRKQMEEHQIGEYLYDLNVPDLTRVPLPKARQKSWRDILFRRE
;
A
#
# COMPACT_ATOMS: atom_id res chain seq x y z
N MET A 1 -59.80 15.02 -31.56
CA MET A 1 -59.25 15.84 -30.45
C MET A 1 -58.54 14.86 -29.54
N PHE A 2 -57.33 15.17 -29.11
CA PHE A 2 -56.54 14.22 -28.34
C PHE A 2 -57.19 13.95 -26.98
N ARG A 3 -57.08 12.71 -26.51
CA ARG A 3 -57.68 12.27 -25.26
C ARG A 3 -56.58 11.90 -24.29
N GLN A 4 -56.66 12.46 -23.10
CA GLN A 4 -55.79 12.08 -22.01
C GLN A 4 -56.10 10.63 -21.59
N GLN A 5 -55.07 9.78 -21.57
CA GLN A 5 -55.18 8.40 -21.13
C GLN A 5 -54.32 8.12 -19.90
N LYS A 6 -54.67 7.04 -19.18
CA LYS A 6 -53.83 6.54 -18.10
C LYS A 6 -52.62 5.80 -18.68
N LEU A 7 -51.43 6.13 -18.16
CA LEU A 7 -50.19 5.41 -18.45
C LEU A 7 -50.28 3.98 -17.92
N SER A 8 -49.73 3.03 -18.69
CA SER A 8 -49.47 1.67 -18.20
C SER A 8 -48.07 1.61 -17.59
N ILE A 9 -47.08 2.17 -18.28
CA ILE A 9 -45.69 2.31 -17.81
C ILE A 9 -45.12 3.66 -18.22
N LEU A 10 -44.11 4.15 -17.48
CA LEU A 10 -43.47 5.44 -17.77
C LEU A 10 -42.87 5.53 -19.18
N ASP A 11 -42.42 4.40 -19.73
CA ASP A 11 -41.85 4.37 -21.08
C ASP A 11 -42.87 4.65 -22.20
N ASP A 12 -44.18 4.64 -21.90
CA ASP A 12 -45.22 4.98 -22.87
C ASP A 12 -45.10 6.43 -23.38
N TYR A 13 -44.52 7.34 -22.59
CA TYR A 13 -44.21 8.71 -23.02
C TYR A 13 -43.24 8.76 -24.22
N PHE A 14 -42.38 7.76 -24.36
CA PHE A 14 -41.35 7.72 -25.42
C PHE A 14 -41.78 6.93 -26.65
N LYS A 15 -43.00 6.37 -26.66
CA LYS A 15 -43.60 5.77 -27.85
C LYS A 15 -44.08 6.85 -28.81
N GLU A 16 -43.79 6.66 -30.09
CA GLU A 16 -44.40 7.44 -31.16
C GLU A 16 -45.93 7.29 -31.15
N LEU A 17 -46.64 8.34 -31.57
CA LEU A 17 -48.10 8.39 -31.53
C LEU A 17 -48.76 7.23 -32.31
N SER A 18 -48.13 6.80 -33.41
CA SER A 18 -48.60 5.68 -34.24
C SER A 18 -48.54 4.31 -33.55
N VAL A 19 -47.71 4.17 -32.51
CA VAL A 19 -47.49 2.93 -31.75
C VAL A 19 -48.30 2.93 -30.43
N ARG A 20 -48.92 4.06 -30.08
CA ARG A 20 -49.85 4.14 -28.95
C ARG A 20 -51.14 3.39 -29.27
N THR A 21 -51.86 2.97 -28.23
CA THR A 21 -53.05 2.10 -28.35
C THR A 21 -54.11 2.74 -29.24
N THR A 22 -54.23 4.07 -29.17
CA THR A 22 -54.96 4.88 -30.15
C THR A 22 -54.11 6.05 -30.64
N ARG A 23 -54.31 6.48 -31.89
CA ARG A 23 -53.55 7.57 -32.54
C ARG A 23 -53.87 8.98 -32.00
N GLU A 24 -54.67 9.06 -30.94
CA GLU A 24 -55.10 10.31 -30.30
C GLU A 24 -54.74 10.35 -28.79
N GLU A 25 -53.81 9.51 -28.33
CA GLU A 25 -53.44 9.40 -26.90
C GLU A 25 -52.34 10.38 -26.50
N VAL A 26 -52.64 11.17 -25.47
CA VAL A 26 -51.70 12.10 -24.82
C VAL A 26 -51.66 11.86 -23.32
N TYR A 27 -50.55 12.23 -22.69
CA TYR A 27 -50.33 12.02 -21.26
C TYR A 27 -50.04 13.33 -20.55
N PHE A 28 -50.79 13.61 -19.48
CA PHE A 28 -50.54 14.74 -18.59
C PHE A 28 -50.45 14.24 -17.15
N TYR A 29 -49.23 14.12 -16.65
CA TYR A 29 -48.97 13.64 -15.29
C TYR A 29 -48.24 14.67 -14.44
N ARG A 30 -48.45 14.57 -13.13
CA ARG A 30 -47.67 15.30 -12.14
C ARG A 30 -46.94 14.31 -11.23
N ILE A 31 -45.71 14.67 -10.89
CA ILE A 31 -44.79 13.87 -10.10
C ILE A 31 -44.47 14.65 -8.84
N SER A 32 -44.92 14.12 -7.71
CA SER A 32 -44.72 14.69 -6.37
C SER A 32 -43.80 13.83 -5.49
N GLY A 33 -43.27 12.72 -6.02
CA GLY A 33 -42.35 11.83 -5.33
C GLY A 33 -41.16 11.40 -6.19
N TYR A 34 -40.12 10.90 -5.54
CA TYR A 34 -38.81 10.59 -6.11
C TYR A 34 -38.41 9.14 -5.80
N THR A 35 -37.93 8.45 -6.84
CA THR A 35 -37.30 7.12 -6.80
C THR A 35 -36.21 7.08 -7.87
N PRO A 36 -35.28 6.11 -7.86
CA PRO A 36 -34.30 5.95 -8.93
C PRO A 36 -34.94 5.80 -10.32
N GLN A 37 -36.10 5.14 -10.40
CA GLN A 37 -36.88 5.02 -11.64
C GLN A 37 -37.42 6.37 -12.12
N VAL A 38 -37.98 7.18 -11.20
CA VAL A 38 -38.45 8.53 -11.53
C VAL A 38 -37.28 9.43 -11.95
N ALA A 39 -36.13 9.32 -11.29
CA ALA A 39 -34.93 10.07 -11.65
C ALA A 39 -34.47 9.78 -13.10
N ALA A 40 -34.42 8.50 -13.47
CA ALA A 40 -34.09 8.07 -14.83
C ALA A 40 -35.13 8.57 -15.85
N PHE A 41 -36.42 8.48 -15.51
CA PHE A 41 -37.50 8.99 -16.35
C PHE A 41 -37.39 10.51 -16.58
N ILE A 42 -37.23 11.31 -15.52
CA ILE A 42 -37.11 12.77 -15.64
C ILE A 42 -35.89 13.14 -16.48
N ARG A 43 -34.75 12.46 -16.31
CA ARG A 43 -33.54 12.69 -17.11
C ARG A 43 -33.80 12.46 -18.60
N LYS A 44 -34.46 11.36 -18.97
CA LYS A 44 -34.81 11.04 -20.35
C LYS A 44 -35.88 11.99 -20.92
N TYR A 45 -36.89 12.33 -20.12
CA TYR A 45 -37.97 13.25 -20.52
C TYR A 45 -37.47 14.68 -20.72
N TYR A 46 -36.53 15.14 -19.87
CA TYR A 46 -35.86 16.42 -20.01
C TYR A 46 -35.15 16.55 -21.37
N GLU A 47 -34.45 15.51 -21.82
CA GLU A 47 -33.74 15.50 -23.10
C GLU A 47 -34.70 15.59 -24.29
N GLU A 48 -35.79 14.82 -24.28
CA GLU A 48 -36.84 14.89 -25.30
C GLU A 48 -37.50 16.28 -25.33
N ALA A 49 -37.82 16.84 -24.16
CA ALA A 49 -38.37 18.19 -24.04
C ALA A 49 -37.38 19.26 -24.51
N ARG A 50 -36.08 19.08 -24.31
CA ARG A 50 -35.04 20.00 -24.81
C ARG A 50 -34.96 19.98 -26.34
N LEU A 51 -34.97 18.79 -26.93
CA LEU A 51 -34.82 18.59 -28.38
C LEU A 51 -36.06 19.02 -29.17
N ARG A 52 -37.25 18.53 -28.78
CA ARG A 52 -38.49 18.66 -29.56
C ARG A 52 -39.69 19.13 -28.71
N GLY A 53 -39.41 19.87 -27.64
CA GLY A 53 -40.41 20.28 -26.66
C GLY A 53 -40.14 21.65 -26.03
N VAL A 54 -40.65 21.83 -24.81
CA VAL A 54 -40.40 23.01 -23.97
C VAL A 54 -40.12 22.58 -22.53
N VAL A 55 -39.03 23.10 -21.95
CA VAL A 55 -38.74 22.98 -20.52
C VAL A 55 -39.00 24.32 -19.85
N ILE A 56 -39.77 24.30 -18.76
CA ILE A 56 -40.16 25.49 -17.99
C ILE A 56 -39.57 25.35 -16.59
N GLU A 57 -38.54 26.13 -16.31
CA GLU A 57 -37.91 26.24 -14.99
C GLU A 57 -38.58 27.41 -14.24
N GLY A 58 -39.51 27.12 -13.31
CA GLY A 58 -40.31 28.10 -12.59
C GLY A 58 -41.68 28.40 -13.25
N ARG A 59 -42.25 29.58 -12.97
CA ARG A 59 -43.52 30.03 -13.56
C ARG A 59 -43.33 30.66 -14.93
N ILE A 60 -44.34 30.55 -15.79
CA ILE A 60 -44.46 31.32 -17.01
C ILE A 60 -44.77 32.78 -16.62
N PRO A 61 -43.86 33.73 -16.88
CA PRO A 61 -44.08 35.12 -16.51
C PRO A 61 -45.29 35.69 -17.25
N ASN A 62 -46.03 36.59 -16.60
CA ASN A 62 -47.06 37.35 -17.29
C ASN A 62 -46.44 38.13 -18.48
N PRO A 63 -47.17 38.33 -19.59
CA PRO A 63 -46.68 39.15 -20.69
C PRO A 63 -46.30 40.56 -20.21
N ALA A 64 -45.09 41.01 -20.54
CA ALA A 64 -44.63 42.37 -20.23
C ALA A 64 -45.38 43.41 -21.07
N GLY A 65 -45.32 44.69 -20.68
CA GLY A 65 -45.98 45.78 -21.42
C GLY A 65 -45.63 45.79 -22.93
N GLN A 66 -44.37 45.57 -23.28
CA GLN A 66 -43.92 45.46 -24.67
C GLN A 66 -44.57 44.28 -25.43
N ASN A 67 -44.76 43.14 -24.77
CA ASN A 67 -45.41 41.96 -25.37
C ASN A 67 -46.88 42.24 -25.68
N LEU A 68 -47.55 42.98 -24.79
CA LEU A 68 -48.95 43.36 -24.96
C LEU A 68 -49.11 44.41 -26.06
N SER A 69 -48.23 45.42 -26.10
CA SER A 69 -48.22 46.44 -27.17
C SER A 69 -48.00 45.81 -28.54
N TYR A 70 -47.04 44.88 -28.67
CA TYR A 70 -46.79 44.17 -29.93
C TYR A 70 -47.98 43.29 -30.34
N TYR A 71 -48.61 42.60 -29.38
CA TYR A 71 -49.83 41.84 -29.65
C TYR A 71 -50.96 42.76 -30.13
N GLU A 72 -51.20 43.88 -29.45
CA GLU A 72 -52.22 44.86 -29.81
C GLU A 72 -52.00 45.45 -31.22
N GLU A 73 -50.76 45.79 -31.57
CA GLU A 73 -50.40 46.31 -32.89
C GLU A 73 -50.68 45.28 -34.01
N MET A 74 -50.33 44.02 -33.78
CA MET A 74 -50.45 42.97 -34.80
C MET A 74 -51.85 42.37 -34.90
N MET A 75 -52.54 42.23 -33.76
CA MET A 75 -53.78 41.47 -33.65
C MET A 75 -55.00 42.34 -33.35
N GLY A 76 -54.81 43.53 -32.77
CA GLY A 76 -55.89 44.30 -32.17
C GLY A 76 -56.39 43.68 -30.86
N MET A 77 -57.25 44.41 -30.16
CA MET A 77 -57.79 44.01 -28.85
C MET A 77 -59.17 43.33 -28.94
N ASP A 78 -59.64 43.00 -30.13
CA ASP A 78 -60.94 42.32 -30.26
C ASP A 78 -60.87 40.90 -29.71
N PHE A 79 -61.97 40.46 -29.11
CA PHE A 79 -62.18 39.08 -28.68
C PHE A 79 -63.62 38.70 -29.00
N GLN A 80 -63.81 37.52 -29.59
CA GLN A 80 -65.14 36.94 -29.78
C GLN A 80 -65.13 35.49 -29.34
N MET A 81 -66.17 35.11 -28.62
CA MET A 81 -66.38 33.75 -28.14
C MET A 81 -66.92 32.85 -29.27
N ALA A 82 -66.12 32.68 -30.33
CA ALA A 82 -66.46 31.91 -31.52
C ALA A 82 -65.24 31.10 -32.00
N PRO A 83 -65.36 29.79 -32.28
CA PRO A 83 -64.23 28.96 -32.74
C PRO A 83 -63.56 29.53 -34.00
N GLY A 84 -64.33 30.02 -34.97
CA GLY A 84 -63.80 30.62 -36.20
C GLY A 84 -63.02 31.91 -35.95
N PHE A 85 -63.40 32.71 -34.95
CA PHE A 85 -62.61 33.87 -34.53
C PHE A 85 -61.25 33.41 -33.99
N ILE A 86 -61.23 32.48 -33.04
CA ILE A 86 -60.00 31.98 -32.43
C ILE A 86 -59.09 31.34 -33.48
N GLU A 87 -59.64 30.52 -34.38
CA GLU A 87 -58.88 29.87 -35.45
C GLU A 87 -58.23 30.88 -36.41
N SER A 88 -58.99 31.89 -36.88
CA SER A 88 -58.45 32.92 -37.78
C SER A 88 -57.35 33.75 -37.12
N ARG A 89 -57.48 34.04 -35.82
CA ARG A 89 -56.48 34.77 -35.05
C ARG A 89 -55.23 33.92 -34.79
N LEU A 90 -55.37 32.63 -34.49
CA LEU A 90 -54.25 31.69 -34.40
C LEU A 90 -53.52 31.58 -35.74
N GLN A 91 -54.22 31.53 -36.87
CA GLN A 91 -53.60 31.49 -38.20
C GLN A 91 -52.74 32.73 -38.47
N LYS A 92 -53.22 33.93 -38.10
CA LYS A 92 -52.47 35.17 -38.26
C LYS A 92 -51.26 35.25 -37.32
N TRP A 93 -51.44 34.84 -36.07
CA TRP A 93 -50.45 35.01 -35.00
C TRP A 93 -49.37 33.92 -34.98
N LEU A 94 -49.74 32.69 -35.33
CA LEU A 94 -48.91 31.48 -35.29
C LEU A 94 -48.98 30.76 -36.65
N PRO A 95 -48.41 31.35 -37.72
CA PRO A 95 -48.61 30.88 -39.09
C PRO A 95 -48.01 29.49 -39.38
N ARG A 96 -47.12 29.00 -38.51
CA ARG A 96 -46.50 27.67 -38.64
C ARG A 96 -47.43 26.50 -38.30
N MET A 97 -48.58 26.77 -37.68
CA MET A 97 -49.58 25.72 -37.42
C MET A 97 -50.30 25.32 -38.72
N ASN A 98 -50.39 24.02 -38.99
CA ASN A 98 -51.19 23.49 -40.09
C ASN A 98 -52.71 23.60 -39.77
N PRO A 99 -53.61 23.48 -40.76
CA PRO A 99 -55.07 23.63 -40.53
C PRO A 99 -55.63 22.69 -39.46
N TYR A 100 -55.12 21.45 -39.35
CA TYR A 100 -55.56 20.47 -38.35
C TYR A 100 -55.16 20.91 -36.92
N GLN A 101 -53.92 21.32 -36.74
CA GLN A 101 -53.39 21.85 -35.48
C GLN A 101 -54.14 23.10 -35.03
N ARG A 102 -54.35 24.06 -35.95
CA ARG A 102 -55.09 25.29 -35.66
C ARG A 102 -56.51 25.01 -35.22
N LYS A 103 -57.23 24.13 -35.92
CA LYS A 103 -58.60 23.75 -35.57
C LYS A 103 -58.66 23.10 -34.19
N ASN A 104 -57.76 22.16 -33.90
CA ASN A 104 -57.71 21.49 -32.59
C ASN A 104 -57.37 22.47 -31.45
N MET A 105 -56.41 23.36 -31.66
CA MET A 105 -56.07 24.40 -30.70
C MET A 105 -57.25 25.36 -30.46
N ALA A 106 -57.91 25.82 -31.53
CA ALA A 106 -59.03 26.74 -31.45
C ALA A 106 -60.22 26.13 -30.68
N MET A 107 -60.57 24.87 -30.95
CA MET A 107 -61.62 24.15 -30.23
C MET A 107 -61.24 23.97 -28.75
N SER A 108 -60.00 23.57 -28.45
CA SER A 108 -59.52 23.41 -27.07
C SER A 108 -59.58 24.73 -26.29
N MET A 109 -59.18 25.84 -26.92
CA MET A 109 -59.28 27.18 -26.34
C MET A 109 -60.74 27.60 -26.13
N TYR A 110 -61.62 27.34 -27.11
CA TYR A 110 -63.05 27.62 -26.99
C TYR A 110 -63.69 26.85 -25.82
N ASP A 111 -63.44 25.54 -25.71
CA ASP A 111 -63.99 24.71 -24.64
C ASP A 111 -63.56 25.21 -23.26
N PHE A 112 -62.30 25.66 -23.14
CA PHE A 112 -61.80 26.30 -21.94
C PHE A 112 -62.54 27.62 -21.62
N PHE A 113 -62.63 28.55 -22.56
CA PHE A 113 -63.34 29.81 -22.31
C PHE A 113 -64.83 29.59 -22.04
N ALA A 114 -65.44 28.57 -22.64
CA ALA A 114 -66.83 28.20 -22.38
C ALA A 114 -67.00 27.65 -20.97
N SER A 115 -66.00 26.91 -20.45
CA SER A 115 -65.98 26.49 -19.04
C SER A 115 -65.85 27.68 -18.09
N MET A 116 -65.01 28.68 -18.40
CA MET A 116 -64.89 29.89 -17.60
C MET A 116 -66.18 30.71 -17.59
N GLN A 117 -66.86 30.80 -18.73
CA GLN A 117 -68.16 31.47 -18.84
C GLN A 117 -69.23 30.76 -18.00
N ARG A 118 -69.29 29.42 -18.04
CA ARG A 118 -70.15 28.60 -17.17
C ARG A 118 -69.82 28.78 -15.68
N ALA A 119 -68.56 29.04 -15.35
CA ALA A 119 -68.11 29.37 -13.99
C ALA A 119 -68.35 30.85 -13.60
N GLY A 120 -69.10 31.62 -14.40
CA GLY A 120 -69.53 32.98 -14.07
C GLY A 120 -68.49 34.08 -14.34
N LYS A 121 -67.45 33.82 -15.15
CA LYS A 121 -66.44 34.84 -15.51
C LYS A 121 -66.98 35.81 -16.55
N THR A 122 -66.65 37.10 -16.42
CA THR A 122 -67.08 38.15 -17.35
C THR A 122 -66.32 38.09 -18.68
N GLU A 123 -66.89 38.65 -19.73
CA GLU A 123 -66.26 38.73 -21.06
C GLU A 123 -64.89 39.42 -21.02
N GLY A 124 -64.73 40.47 -20.20
CA GLY A 124 -63.44 41.13 -19.99
C GLY A 124 -62.36 40.20 -19.40
N MET A 125 -62.74 39.30 -18.49
CA MET A 125 -61.82 38.29 -17.94
C MET A 125 -61.43 37.24 -19.00
N LEU A 126 -62.39 36.82 -19.85
CA LEU A 126 -62.11 35.91 -20.96
C LEU A 126 -61.16 36.54 -21.97
N LYS A 127 -61.39 37.80 -22.35
CA LYS A 127 -60.52 38.56 -23.25
C LYS A 127 -59.10 38.68 -22.69
N ASN A 128 -58.95 39.01 -21.41
CA ASN A 128 -57.62 39.11 -20.77
C ASN A 128 -56.90 37.75 -20.75
N ALA A 129 -57.62 36.67 -20.45
CA ALA A 129 -57.07 35.31 -20.48
C ALA A 129 -56.67 34.87 -21.89
N TYR A 130 -57.49 35.21 -22.89
CA TYR A 130 -57.21 34.97 -24.31
C TYR A 130 -55.93 35.67 -24.77
N ILE A 131 -55.80 36.98 -24.52
CA ILE A 131 -54.59 37.73 -24.88
C ILE A 131 -53.37 37.13 -24.19
N LYS A 132 -53.49 36.79 -22.91
CA LYS A 132 -52.43 36.15 -22.14
C LYS A 132 -52.00 34.81 -22.76
N PHE A 133 -52.95 33.97 -23.18
CA PHE A 133 -52.65 32.70 -23.84
C PHE A 133 -52.01 32.90 -25.20
N MET A 134 -52.50 33.85 -26.00
CA MET A 134 -51.89 34.18 -27.30
C MET A 134 -50.44 34.65 -27.15
N CYS A 135 -50.15 35.49 -26.16
CA CYS A 135 -48.78 35.90 -25.85
C CYS A 135 -47.93 34.70 -25.40
N TRP A 136 -48.42 33.83 -24.51
CA TRP A 136 -47.67 32.66 -24.06
C TRP A 136 -47.39 31.67 -25.20
N LEU A 137 -48.38 31.42 -26.06
CA LEU A 137 -48.21 30.57 -27.25
C LEU A 137 -47.09 31.11 -28.15
N TYR A 138 -47.04 32.41 -28.38
CA TYR A 138 -46.02 33.04 -29.24
C TYR A 138 -44.64 33.13 -28.59
N TYR A 139 -44.54 33.62 -27.35
CA TYR A 139 -43.24 33.87 -26.73
C TYR A 139 -42.61 32.65 -26.07
N LYS A 140 -43.39 31.60 -25.76
CA LYS A 140 -42.90 30.41 -25.05
C LYS A 140 -43.12 29.11 -25.78
N PHE A 141 -44.20 28.95 -26.53
CA PHE A 141 -44.55 27.66 -27.15
C PHE A 141 -44.46 27.64 -28.68
N GLU A 142 -44.06 28.73 -29.34
CA GLU A 142 -44.03 28.84 -30.81
C GLU A 142 -43.22 27.71 -31.44
N ARG A 143 -42.12 27.30 -30.82
CA ARG A 143 -41.26 26.20 -31.31
C ARG A 143 -41.92 24.81 -31.31
N ILE A 144 -43.06 24.63 -30.63
CA ILE A 144 -43.77 23.34 -30.58
C ILE A 144 -45.13 23.37 -31.27
N VAL A 145 -45.66 24.55 -31.65
CA VAL A 145 -47.04 24.65 -32.16
C VAL A 145 -47.26 23.87 -33.46
N ASN A 146 -46.22 23.77 -34.29
CA ASN A 146 -46.21 23.02 -35.54
C ASN A 146 -45.92 21.52 -35.34
N LEU A 147 -45.60 21.09 -34.12
CA LEU A 147 -45.34 19.69 -33.76
C LEU A 147 -46.54 19.05 -33.06
N LEU A 148 -47.56 19.82 -32.70
CA LEU A 148 -48.72 19.33 -31.96
C LEU A 148 -49.43 18.24 -32.78
N GLY A 149 -49.60 17.07 -32.16
CA GLY A 149 -50.28 15.92 -32.78
C GLY A 149 -49.49 15.21 -33.88
N GLU A 150 -48.21 15.54 -34.07
CA GLU A 150 -47.31 14.79 -34.96
C GLU A 150 -46.91 13.44 -34.36
N ASN A 151 -46.38 12.53 -35.20
CA ASN A 151 -45.99 11.18 -34.77
C ASN A 151 -44.93 11.21 -33.65
N SER A 152 -44.00 12.17 -33.71
CA SER A 152 -43.07 12.49 -32.62
C SER A 152 -43.70 13.51 -31.68
N VAL A 153 -44.48 13.03 -30.71
CA VAL A 153 -45.27 13.88 -29.79
C VAL A 153 -44.35 14.87 -29.03
N PRO A 154 -44.59 16.20 -29.11
CA PRO A 154 -43.80 17.18 -28.37
C PRO A 154 -43.99 17.03 -26.87
N LYS A 155 -42.94 17.33 -26.09
CA LYS A 155 -42.91 17.15 -24.63
C LYS A 155 -42.83 18.50 -23.91
N ILE A 156 -43.68 18.71 -22.90
CA ILE A 156 -43.54 19.83 -21.98
C ILE A 156 -43.14 19.30 -20.60
N LEU A 157 -42.06 19.83 -20.06
CA LEU A 157 -41.60 19.57 -18.70
C LEU A 157 -41.69 20.86 -17.90
N TYR A 158 -42.51 20.87 -16.84
CA TYR A 158 -42.74 22.05 -16.01
C TYR A 158 -42.23 21.81 -14.60
N GLU A 159 -41.35 22.69 -14.12
CA GLU A 159 -40.81 22.71 -12.76
C GLU A 159 -41.40 23.89 -11.99
N GLY A 160 -42.27 23.62 -11.01
CA GLY A 160 -42.75 24.64 -10.07
C GLY A 160 -44.23 24.54 -9.68
N ASP A 161 -44.64 25.45 -8.80
CA ASP A 161 -46.04 25.60 -8.40
C ASP A 161 -46.86 26.27 -9.51
N ILE A 162 -47.53 25.45 -10.31
CA ILE A 162 -48.38 25.89 -11.42
C ILE A 162 -49.55 26.76 -10.92
N SER A 163 -49.84 27.86 -11.62
CA SER A 163 -51.05 28.67 -11.39
C SER A 163 -52.22 28.20 -12.24
N HIS A 164 -53.44 28.65 -11.90
CA HIS A 164 -54.66 28.28 -12.62
C HIS A 164 -54.54 28.51 -14.14
N TYR A 165 -54.17 29.72 -14.58
CA TYR A 165 -54.05 30.02 -16.01
C TYR A 165 -52.98 29.20 -16.73
N GLU A 166 -51.86 28.88 -16.06
CA GLU A 166 -50.83 28.02 -16.64
C GLU A 166 -51.34 26.60 -16.81
N LEU A 167 -52.03 26.04 -15.79
CA LEU A 167 -52.63 24.71 -15.87
C LEU A 167 -53.63 24.61 -17.03
N MET A 168 -54.42 25.66 -17.23
CA MET A 168 -55.40 25.71 -18.32
C MET A 168 -54.71 25.74 -19.68
N LEU A 169 -53.69 26.60 -19.86
CA LEU A 169 -52.92 26.61 -21.12
C LEU A 169 -52.26 25.25 -21.39
N LEU A 170 -51.61 24.66 -20.38
CA LEU A 170 -50.98 23.34 -20.53
C LEU A 170 -52.02 22.26 -20.85
N SER A 171 -53.21 22.30 -20.24
CA SER A 171 -54.28 21.38 -20.59
C SER A 171 -54.73 21.54 -22.04
N ILE A 172 -54.88 22.78 -22.54
CA ILE A 172 -55.18 23.05 -23.95
C ILE A 172 -54.09 22.48 -24.85
N LEU A 173 -52.81 22.71 -24.52
CA LEU A 173 -51.67 22.17 -25.28
C LEU A 173 -51.67 20.63 -25.28
N CYS A 174 -52.02 20.00 -24.17
CA CYS A 174 -52.14 18.55 -24.07
C CYS A 174 -53.23 18.02 -25.03
N HIS A 175 -54.44 18.58 -24.98
CA HIS A 175 -55.55 18.21 -25.87
C HIS A 175 -55.32 18.56 -27.35
N ALA A 176 -54.36 19.46 -27.63
CA ALA A 176 -53.90 19.75 -28.97
C ALA A 176 -52.88 18.74 -29.52
N GLY A 177 -52.34 17.84 -28.67
CA GLY A 177 -51.45 16.75 -29.09
C GLY A 177 -50.04 16.84 -28.49
N CYS A 178 -49.94 17.15 -27.19
CA CYS A 178 -48.68 17.26 -26.47
C CYS A 178 -48.70 16.42 -25.19
N ASP A 179 -47.56 15.83 -24.85
CA ASP A 179 -47.36 15.17 -23.56
C ASP A 179 -46.75 16.14 -22.55
N ILE A 180 -47.21 16.08 -21.31
CA ILE A 180 -46.82 17.02 -20.26
C ILE A 180 -46.50 16.29 -18.96
N VAL A 181 -45.42 16.73 -18.30
CA VAL A 181 -45.03 16.32 -16.96
C VAL A 181 -44.86 17.56 -16.08
N LEU A 182 -45.55 17.61 -14.93
CA LEU A 182 -45.35 18.61 -13.88
C LEU A 182 -44.51 18.03 -12.76
N LEU A 183 -43.47 18.74 -12.34
CA LEU A 183 -42.67 18.40 -11.17
C LEU A 183 -43.11 19.24 -9.98
N GLN A 184 -43.54 18.57 -8.92
CA GLN A 184 -44.05 19.18 -7.70
C GLN A 184 -43.20 18.82 -6.50
N TYR A 185 -42.09 19.54 -6.32
CA TYR A 185 -41.11 19.24 -5.28
C TYR A 185 -41.65 19.36 -3.85
N HIS A 186 -42.67 20.21 -3.64
CA HIS A 186 -43.28 20.46 -2.33
C HIS A 186 -44.56 19.65 -2.07
N GLY A 187 -44.83 18.61 -2.89
CA GLY A 187 -46.02 17.77 -2.77
C GLY A 187 -47.21 18.26 -3.60
N ASP A 188 -48.28 17.44 -3.60
CA ASP A 188 -49.44 17.62 -4.48
C ASP A 188 -50.48 18.65 -3.96
N GLN A 189 -50.33 19.14 -2.72
CA GLN A 189 -51.38 19.91 -2.05
C GLN A 189 -51.72 21.23 -2.77
N ASN A 190 -50.72 21.90 -3.35
CA ASN A 190 -50.95 23.15 -4.08
C ASN A 190 -51.71 22.92 -5.39
N TYR A 191 -51.49 21.78 -6.06
CA TYR A 191 -52.24 21.42 -7.26
C TYR A 191 -53.69 21.04 -6.93
N GLN A 192 -53.91 20.27 -5.86
CA GLN A 192 -55.25 19.86 -5.43
C GLN A 192 -56.18 21.04 -5.12
N LYS A 193 -55.64 22.21 -4.74
CA LYS A 193 -56.41 23.46 -4.58
C LYS A 193 -56.95 24.01 -5.90
N LEU A 194 -56.28 23.71 -7.01
CA LEU A 194 -56.64 24.16 -8.37
C LEU A 194 -57.55 23.16 -9.08
N ASP A 195 -57.34 21.86 -8.83
CA ASP A 195 -58.05 20.76 -9.48
C ASP A 195 -58.19 19.55 -8.55
N ALA A 196 -59.15 19.61 -7.63
CA ALA A 196 -59.43 18.54 -6.67
C ALA A 196 -59.93 17.24 -7.33
N ALA A 197 -60.48 17.33 -8.55
CA ALA A 197 -61.00 16.18 -9.29
C ALA A 197 -59.93 15.47 -10.13
N ASN A 198 -58.71 16.01 -10.22
CA ASN A 198 -57.65 15.54 -11.12
C ASN A 198 -58.12 15.47 -12.58
N ALA A 199 -58.95 16.43 -12.99
CA ALA A 199 -59.51 16.51 -14.32
C ALA A 199 -58.48 16.90 -15.40
N TYR A 200 -57.44 17.65 -15.04
CA TYR A 200 -56.46 18.18 -16.00
C TYR A 200 -55.14 17.40 -16.02
N SER A 201 -54.71 16.81 -14.91
CA SER A 201 -53.53 15.95 -14.84
C SER A 201 -53.73 14.81 -13.87
N MET A 202 -52.97 13.72 -14.04
CA MET A 202 -53.02 12.55 -13.16
C MET A 202 -51.79 12.50 -12.24
N PRO A 203 -51.92 12.11 -10.96
CA PRO A 203 -50.77 11.90 -10.10
C PRO A 203 -50.04 10.62 -10.50
N LEU A 204 -48.73 10.70 -10.67
CA LEU A 204 -47.89 9.50 -10.77
C LEU A 204 -47.75 8.89 -9.37
N THR A 205 -48.15 7.63 -9.23
CA THR A 205 -48.01 6.86 -7.99
C THR A 205 -47.21 5.59 -8.30
N LEU A 206 -46.09 5.42 -7.61
CA LEU A 206 -45.24 4.24 -7.69
C LEU A 206 -44.93 3.78 -6.26
N PRO A 207 -44.60 2.49 -6.05
CA PRO A 207 -44.13 2.00 -4.75
C PRO A 207 -42.91 2.81 -4.27
N ASP A 208 -42.81 3.00 -2.95
CA ASP A 208 -41.65 3.57 -2.26
C ASP A 208 -41.24 4.98 -2.69
N MET A 209 -42.17 5.77 -3.22
CA MET A 209 -41.92 7.19 -3.52
C MET A 209 -41.60 7.98 -2.25
N GLN A 210 -40.46 8.68 -2.28
CA GLN A 210 -40.05 9.61 -1.23
C GLN A 210 -40.19 11.06 -1.69
N ALA A 211 -39.98 12.04 -0.81
CA ALA A 211 -39.90 13.43 -1.23
C ALA A 211 -38.70 13.66 -2.18
N PHE A 212 -38.77 14.67 -3.04
CA PHE A 212 -37.63 15.06 -3.86
C PHE A 212 -36.42 15.44 -2.97
N PRO A 213 -35.19 15.10 -3.37
CA PRO A 213 -33.98 15.57 -2.68
C PRO A 213 -33.95 17.10 -2.62
N GLY A 214 -33.45 17.66 -1.51
CA GLY A 214 -33.48 19.11 -1.27
C GLY A 214 -32.67 19.96 -2.27
N ASP A 215 -31.69 19.35 -2.94
CA ASP A 215 -30.87 19.94 -3.99
C ASP A 215 -31.36 19.60 -5.41
N PHE A 216 -32.47 18.85 -5.56
CA PHE A 216 -32.96 18.49 -6.87
C PHE A 216 -33.54 19.71 -7.60
N SER A 217 -33.08 19.96 -8.83
CA SER A 217 -33.66 20.92 -9.76
C SER A 217 -33.32 20.54 -11.19
N LEU A 218 -34.12 20.98 -12.17
CA LEU A 218 -33.79 20.77 -13.58
C LEU A 218 -32.49 21.48 -13.98
N LYS A 219 -32.19 22.61 -13.33
CA LYS A 219 -30.91 23.30 -13.47
C LYS A 219 -29.73 22.43 -13.04
N ASN A 220 -29.81 21.78 -11.89
CA ASN A 220 -28.77 20.88 -11.41
C ASN A 220 -28.65 19.64 -12.28
N LEU A 221 -29.78 19.08 -12.74
CA LEU A 221 -29.80 17.98 -13.70
C LEU A 221 -29.11 18.36 -15.02
N ARG A 222 -29.34 19.55 -15.55
CA ARG A 222 -28.63 20.08 -16.73
C ARG A 222 -27.14 20.21 -16.48
N MET A 223 -26.74 20.77 -15.33
CA MET A 223 -25.32 20.92 -14.97
C MET A 223 -24.63 19.56 -14.84
N GLN A 224 -25.28 18.58 -14.21
CA GLN A 224 -24.76 17.21 -14.11
C GLN A 224 -24.60 16.56 -15.49
N GLN A 225 -25.61 16.66 -16.37
CA GLN A 225 -25.51 16.12 -17.73
C GLN A 225 -24.41 16.79 -18.55
N GLN A 226 -24.26 18.12 -18.44
CA GLN A 226 -23.20 18.84 -19.11
C GLN A 226 -21.82 18.39 -18.60
N GLN A 227 -21.67 18.19 -17.29
CA GLN A 227 -20.46 17.62 -16.70
C GLN A 227 -20.22 16.18 -17.17
N GLU A 228 -21.25 15.33 -17.26
CA GLU A 228 -21.13 13.96 -17.79
C GLU A 228 -20.67 13.97 -19.26
N ILE A 229 -21.17 14.89 -20.08
CA ILE A 229 -20.75 15.07 -21.49
C ILE A 229 -19.31 15.61 -21.56
N GLU A 230 -18.96 16.59 -20.73
CA GLU A 230 -17.59 17.13 -20.67
C GLU A 230 -16.61 16.07 -20.20
N ARG A 231 -16.99 15.25 -19.20
CA ARG A 231 -16.22 14.11 -18.72
C ARG A 231 -16.08 13.00 -19.76
N SER A 232 -17.14 12.67 -20.51
CA SER A 232 -17.05 11.64 -21.56
C SER A 232 -16.10 12.06 -22.69
N ARG A 233 -16.02 13.37 -23.00
CA ARG A 233 -15.04 13.92 -23.94
C ARG A 233 -13.59 13.78 -23.47
N LEU A 234 -13.34 13.65 -22.16
CA LEU A 234 -12.00 13.41 -21.63
C LEU A 234 -11.38 12.13 -22.18
N TYR A 235 -12.20 11.10 -22.41
CA TYR A 235 -11.72 9.80 -22.89
C TYR A 235 -11.28 9.82 -24.36
N GLY A 236 -11.91 10.65 -25.20
CA GLY A 236 -11.64 10.66 -26.64
C GLY A 236 -12.16 9.38 -27.30
N ARG A 237 -11.32 8.69 -28.08
CA ARG A 237 -11.68 7.38 -28.66
C ARG A 237 -11.66 6.32 -27.57
N LEU A 238 -12.82 5.74 -27.27
CA LEU A 238 -12.93 4.61 -26.36
C LEU A 238 -12.27 3.35 -26.97
N PRO A 239 -11.71 2.46 -26.13
CA PRO A 239 -11.26 1.14 -26.55
C PRO A 239 -12.38 0.34 -27.21
N ASP A 240 -12.02 -0.44 -28.22
CA ASP A 240 -12.90 -1.41 -28.85
C ASP A 240 -13.09 -2.63 -27.93
N VAL A 241 -12.10 -2.94 -27.08
CA VAL A 241 -12.13 -4.08 -26.13
C VAL A 241 -12.30 -3.68 -24.67
N ARG A 242 -12.90 -4.56 -23.86
CA ARG A 242 -13.19 -4.36 -22.44
C ARG A 242 -12.51 -5.40 -21.55
N ASN A 243 -12.30 -5.09 -20.29
CA ASN A 243 -11.77 -6.05 -19.33
C ASN A 243 -12.85 -7.07 -18.93
N CYS A 244 -12.49 -8.35 -18.91
CA CYS A 244 -13.20 -9.41 -18.21
C CYS A 244 -12.30 -9.92 -17.09
N THR A 245 -12.17 -9.10 -16.05
CA THR A 245 -11.23 -9.33 -14.94
C THR A 245 -11.80 -10.38 -13.99
N ASN A 246 -11.01 -11.40 -13.67
CA ASN A 246 -11.28 -12.43 -12.65
C ASN A 246 -12.52 -13.35 -12.86
N ALA A 247 -13.38 -13.12 -13.86
CA ALA A 247 -14.62 -13.88 -14.06
C ALA A 247 -14.41 -15.40 -14.30
N TRP A 248 -13.20 -15.81 -14.67
CA TRP A 248 -12.81 -17.18 -15.01
C TRP A 248 -12.00 -17.88 -13.91
N ILE A 249 -11.73 -17.20 -12.78
CA ILE A 249 -10.96 -17.74 -11.65
C ILE A 249 -11.80 -18.79 -10.91
N GLU A 250 -11.20 -19.95 -10.62
CA GLU A 250 -11.84 -21.09 -9.93
C GLU A 250 -11.50 -21.15 -8.44
N GLY A 251 -10.68 -20.21 -7.94
CA GLY A 251 -10.24 -20.14 -6.55
C GLY A 251 -8.95 -20.90 -6.27
N LYS A 252 -8.21 -21.32 -7.31
CA LYS A 252 -6.90 -21.97 -7.19
C LYS A 252 -5.79 -20.96 -7.45
N SER A 253 -5.28 -20.38 -6.36
CA SER A 253 -4.29 -19.29 -6.28
C SER A 253 -3.41 -19.08 -7.53
N LEU A 254 -2.27 -19.75 -7.59
CA LEU A 254 -1.25 -19.57 -8.64
C LEU A 254 -1.58 -20.35 -9.93
N LEU A 255 -2.34 -21.44 -9.80
CA LEU A 255 -2.72 -22.32 -10.92
C LEU A 255 -3.67 -21.61 -11.90
N ASP A 256 -4.63 -20.84 -11.40
CA ASP A 256 -5.53 -20.07 -12.27
C ASP A 256 -4.73 -19.03 -13.06
N ILE A 257 -3.81 -18.33 -12.42
CA ILE A 257 -2.97 -17.30 -13.06
C ILE A 257 -2.08 -17.90 -14.17
N ALA A 258 -1.62 -19.14 -13.98
CA ALA A 258 -0.85 -19.87 -14.98
C ALA A 258 -1.66 -20.22 -16.25
N LYS A 259 -3.00 -20.26 -16.21
CA LYS A 259 -3.84 -20.58 -17.38
C LYS A 259 -3.56 -19.59 -18.52
N PRO A 260 -3.38 -20.05 -19.77
CA PRO A 260 -3.09 -19.17 -20.90
C PRO A 260 -4.31 -18.29 -21.23
N PRO A 261 -4.13 -17.04 -21.72
CA PRO A 261 -5.26 -16.16 -22.05
C PRO A 261 -6.31 -16.78 -22.99
N THR A 262 -5.89 -17.67 -23.90
CA THR A 262 -6.75 -18.32 -24.89
C THR A 262 -7.75 -19.32 -24.33
N VAL A 263 -7.60 -19.77 -23.08
CA VAL A 263 -8.54 -20.71 -22.44
C VAL A 263 -9.40 -20.04 -21.36
N ARG A 264 -9.21 -18.74 -21.13
CA ARG A 264 -9.96 -17.97 -20.13
C ARG A 264 -11.30 -17.47 -20.67
N GLY A 265 -11.41 -17.34 -21.99
CA GLY A 265 -12.64 -17.01 -22.70
C GLY A 265 -12.39 -16.81 -24.20
N SER A 266 -13.47 -16.63 -24.95
CA SER A 266 -13.46 -16.64 -26.43
C SER A 266 -14.10 -15.43 -27.09
N ASP A 267 -14.66 -14.50 -26.31
CA ASP A 267 -15.32 -13.31 -26.84
C ASP A 267 -14.26 -12.27 -27.27
N PRO A 268 -14.22 -11.85 -28.55
CA PRO A 268 -13.21 -10.92 -29.06
C PRO A 268 -13.34 -9.50 -28.48
N ASP A 269 -14.50 -9.15 -27.92
CA ASP A 269 -14.74 -7.84 -27.31
C ASP A 269 -14.09 -7.73 -25.92
N PHE A 270 -13.54 -8.82 -25.38
CA PHE A 270 -12.93 -8.86 -24.06
C PHE A 270 -11.48 -9.31 -24.05
N TYR A 271 -10.69 -8.71 -23.16
CA TYR A 271 -9.46 -9.33 -22.68
C TYR A 271 -9.67 -9.91 -21.29
N TYR A 272 -9.15 -11.12 -21.08
CA TYR A 272 -9.34 -11.89 -19.85
C TYR A 272 -8.09 -11.80 -18.97
N ASN A 273 -8.03 -10.74 -18.17
CA ASN A 273 -6.92 -10.50 -17.23
C ASN A 273 -7.25 -10.96 -15.80
N CYS A 274 -6.22 -11.09 -14.99
CA CYS A 274 -6.29 -11.32 -13.55
C CYS A 274 -5.90 -10.05 -12.78
N TYR A 275 -6.62 -9.73 -11.71
CA TYR A 275 -6.22 -8.73 -10.72
C TYR A 275 -6.45 -9.31 -9.31
N CYS A 276 -5.38 -9.84 -8.73
CA CYS A 276 -5.45 -10.63 -7.50
C CYS A 276 -4.44 -10.17 -6.46
N GLN A 277 -4.84 -10.22 -5.19
CA GLN A 277 -3.98 -10.06 -4.04
C GLN A 277 -4.03 -11.34 -3.18
N ILE A 278 -2.87 -11.87 -2.84
CA ILE A 278 -2.71 -13.03 -1.97
C ILE A 278 -2.01 -12.56 -0.70
N ASN A 279 -2.72 -12.63 0.43
CA ASN A 279 -2.20 -12.29 1.75
C ASN A 279 -1.94 -13.58 2.55
N GLY A 280 -0.72 -13.75 3.03
CA GLY A 280 -0.25 -15.02 3.59
C GLY A 280 0.04 -16.07 2.52
N VAL A 281 0.26 -17.31 2.94
CA VAL A 281 0.60 -18.45 2.06
C VAL A 281 -0.31 -19.63 2.35
N GLU A 282 -0.68 -20.40 1.32
CA GLU A 282 -1.53 -21.59 1.47
C GLU A 282 -0.76 -22.74 2.15
N ASP A 283 0.47 -23.01 1.70
CA ASP A 283 1.39 -23.97 2.29
C ASP A 283 2.83 -23.40 2.30
N LYS A 284 3.40 -23.19 3.49
CA LYS A 284 4.75 -22.64 3.67
C LYS A 284 5.84 -23.47 2.96
N THR A 285 5.61 -24.77 2.80
CA THR A 285 6.62 -25.71 2.29
C THR A 285 6.71 -25.70 0.76
N SER A 286 5.56 -25.57 0.08
CA SER A 286 5.49 -25.61 -1.39
C SER A 286 5.50 -24.22 -2.03
N TYR A 287 5.07 -23.17 -1.32
CA TYR A 287 4.79 -21.85 -1.91
C TYR A 287 5.92 -21.25 -2.73
N THR A 288 7.16 -21.25 -2.22
CA THR A 288 8.32 -20.72 -2.95
C THR A 288 8.55 -21.49 -4.26
N ASN A 289 8.37 -22.80 -4.24
CA ASN A 289 8.50 -23.63 -5.44
C ASN A 289 7.33 -23.39 -6.41
N GLU A 290 6.10 -23.21 -5.92
CA GLU A 290 4.95 -22.88 -6.78
C GLU A 290 5.13 -21.53 -7.50
N LEU A 291 5.64 -20.51 -6.81
CA LEU A 291 5.99 -19.22 -7.44
C LEU A 291 7.08 -19.36 -8.51
N TYR A 292 8.10 -20.17 -8.22
CA TYR A 292 9.16 -20.45 -9.18
C TYR A 292 8.63 -21.21 -10.42
N GLN A 293 7.79 -22.22 -10.21
CA GLN A 293 7.15 -22.97 -11.28
C GLN A 293 6.25 -22.09 -12.14
N LEU A 294 5.46 -21.22 -11.52
CA LEU A 294 4.66 -20.20 -12.22
C LEU A 294 5.55 -19.34 -13.13
N TYR A 295 6.68 -18.83 -12.60
CA TYR A 295 7.61 -18.03 -13.40
C TYR A 295 8.22 -18.81 -14.58
N GLN A 296 8.65 -20.06 -14.36
CA GLN A 296 9.17 -20.90 -15.43
C GLN A 296 8.12 -21.16 -16.52
N GLU A 297 6.87 -21.43 -16.13
CA GLU A 297 5.78 -21.67 -17.06
C GLU A 297 5.46 -20.44 -17.92
N LEU A 298 5.37 -19.26 -17.29
CA LEU A 298 5.14 -18.00 -18.00
C LEU A 298 6.29 -17.66 -18.95
N LYS A 299 7.53 -17.92 -18.54
CA LYS A 299 8.73 -17.73 -19.36
C LYS A 299 8.77 -18.70 -20.54
N ALA A 300 8.45 -19.98 -20.34
CA ALA A 300 8.36 -20.98 -21.40
C ALA A 300 7.32 -20.59 -22.47
N ARG A 301 6.23 -19.96 -22.04
CA ARG A 301 5.18 -19.42 -22.92
C ARG A 301 5.51 -18.06 -23.53
N LYS A 302 6.70 -17.52 -23.27
CA LYS A 302 7.19 -16.22 -23.77
C LYS A 302 6.26 -15.07 -23.42
N ARG A 303 5.67 -15.10 -22.22
CA ARG A 303 4.89 -13.97 -21.71
C ARG A 303 5.81 -12.83 -21.28
N ASN A 304 5.29 -11.61 -21.39
CA ASN A 304 5.94 -10.42 -20.89
C ASN A 304 5.74 -10.37 -19.37
N ILE A 305 6.82 -10.43 -18.58
CA ILE A 305 6.76 -10.51 -17.12
C ILE A 305 7.58 -9.37 -16.52
N VAL A 306 6.95 -8.58 -15.66
CA VAL A 306 7.59 -7.58 -14.80
C VAL A 306 7.44 -8.04 -13.36
N ILE A 307 8.54 -8.03 -12.61
CA ILE A 307 8.59 -8.40 -11.20
C ILE A 307 9.12 -7.22 -10.40
N VAL A 308 8.40 -6.81 -9.38
CA VAL A 308 8.80 -5.76 -8.43
C VAL A 308 8.87 -6.38 -7.03
N ASN A 309 9.99 -6.20 -6.35
CA ASN A 309 10.24 -6.72 -5.00
C ASN A 309 10.35 -5.57 -4.00
N GLY A 310 9.78 -5.73 -2.80
CA GLY A 310 9.82 -4.76 -1.71
C GLY A 310 8.77 -3.66 -1.85
N GLN A 311 9.06 -2.65 -2.66
CA GLN A 311 8.17 -1.50 -2.92
C GLN A 311 8.27 -1.05 -4.38
N ILE A 312 7.27 -0.34 -4.89
CA ILE A 312 7.39 0.30 -6.21
C ILE A 312 8.18 1.59 -6.03
N GLU A 313 9.44 1.58 -6.48
CA GLU A 313 10.35 2.71 -6.33
C GLU A 313 9.72 4.02 -6.86
N PRO A 314 9.76 5.12 -6.08
CA PRO A 314 9.16 6.37 -6.50
C PRO A 314 9.77 6.90 -7.81
N PRO A 315 9.03 7.71 -8.58
CA PRO A 315 9.56 8.33 -9.79
C PRO A 315 10.79 9.19 -9.50
N THR A 316 11.82 9.05 -10.33
CA THR A 316 13.02 9.89 -10.24
C THR A 316 12.72 11.32 -10.70
N PRO A 317 13.52 12.32 -10.29
CA PRO A 317 13.38 13.69 -10.80
C PRO A 317 13.42 13.77 -12.33
N GLU A 318 14.18 12.89 -12.99
CA GLU A 318 14.27 12.82 -14.45
C GLU A 318 12.97 12.29 -15.10
N GLU A 319 12.34 11.28 -14.51
CA GLU A 319 11.05 10.78 -14.97
C GLU A 319 9.97 11.86 -14.82
N ILE A 320 9.95 12.54 -13.67
CA ILE A 320 9.00 13.62 -13.39
C ILE A 320 9.18 14.77 -14.38
N ALA A 321 10.42 15.13 -14.73
CA ALA A 321 10.72 16.22 -15.66
C ALA A 321 10.24 15.93 -17.10
N LYS A 322 10.12 14.65 -17.49
CA LYS A 322 9.59 14.25 -18.80
C LYS A 322 8.08 14.42 -18.92
N VAL A 323 7.36 14.50 -17.79
CA VAL A 323 5.90 14.68 -17.78
C VAL A 323 5.56 16.15 -18.03
N SER A 324 4.98 16.43 -19.20
CA SER A 324 4.48 17.76 -19.54
C SER A 324 3.28 18.10 -18.65
N ARG A 325 3.38 19.20 -17.90
CA ARG A 325 2.33 19.69 -17.00
C ARG A 325 2.36 21.21 -16.87
N LYS A 326 1.21 21.80 -16.49
CA LYS A 326 1.01 23.23 -16.26
C LYS A 326 0.34 23.48 -14.91
N ASN A 327 0.11 24.76 -14.59
CA ASN A 327 -0.78 25.13 -13.50
C ASN A 327 -2.22 25.12 -14.01
N TYR A 328 -3.06 24.27 -13.44
CA TYR A 328 -4.44 24.08 -13.89
C TYR A 328 -5.43 24.82 -13.01
N SER A 329 -6.54 25.25 -13.60
CA SER A 329 -7.64 25.93 -12.89
C SER A 329 -8.83 25.02 -12.59
N LYS A 330 -8.97 23.92 -13.35
CA LYS A 330 -10.02 22.89 -13.22
C LYS A 330 -9.42 21.48 -13.35
N THR A 331 -10.01 20.48 -12.69
CA THR A 331 -9.54 19.09 -12.77
C THR A 331 -9.66 18.53 -14.19
N ASP A 332 -10.76 18.82 -14.90
CA ASP A 332 -10.97 18.34 -16.27
C ASP A 332 -9.90 18.88 -17.24
N GLU A 333 -9.47 20.13 -17.06
CA GLU A 333 -8.37 20.75 -17.81
C GLU A 333 -7.03 20.03 -17.53
N MET A 334 -6.76 19.74 -16.26
CA MET A 334 -5.58 18.97 -15.84
C MET A 334 -5.57 17.58 -16.49
N LEU A 335 -6.67 16.83 -16.41
CA LEU A 335 -6.75 15.48 -16.97
C LEU A 335 -6.60 15.48 -18.50
N LEU A 336 -7.18 16.47 -19.21
CA LEU A 336 -7.03 16.64 -20.66
C LEU A 336 -5.60 16.86 -21.11
N ASP A 337 -4.81 17.60 -20.32
CA ASP A 337 -3.42 17.89 -20.62
C ASP A 337 -2.53 16.69 -20.25
N LEU A 338 -2.71 16.14 -19.04
CA LEU A 338 -1.87 15.05 -18.53
C LEU A 338 -2.00 13.75 -19.35
N LYS A 339 -3.20 13.40 -19.85
CA LYS A 339 -3.38 12.21 -20.70
C LYS A 339 -2.53 12.24 -21.99
N ARG A 340 -2.06 13.42 -22.42
CA ARG A 340 -1.17 13.56 -23.59
C ARG A 340 0.21 12.97 -23.35
N ASN A 341 0.59 12.71 -22.10
CA ASN A 341 1.83 12.01 -21.77
C ASN A 341 1.72 10.48 -21.98
N LEU A 342 0.51 9.94 -22.19
CA LEU A 342 0.26 8.51 -22.42
C LEU A 342 0.10 8.16 -23.91
N GLN A 343 0.63 8.98 -24.82
CA GLN A 343 0.52 8.71 -26.27
C GLN A 343 1.42 7.53 -26.66
N TYR A 344 0.85 6.57 -27.38
CA TYR A 344 1.54 5.38 -27.86
C TYR A 344 1.15 5.09 -29.32
N PRO A 345 1.78 5.79 -30.29
CA PRO A 345 1.40 5.71 -31.71
C PRO A 345 1.49 4.32 -32.31
N ALA A 346 2.37 3.46 -31.76
CA ALA A 346 2.59 2.09 -32.22
C ALA A 346 1.36 1.20 -32.06
N ASN A 347 0.48 1.47 -31.08
CA ASN A 347 -0.77 0.73 -30.90
C ASN A 347 -1.86 1.64 -30.31
N ARG A 348 -2.79 2.07 -31.19
CA ARG A 348 -3.89 2.96 -30.81
C ARG A 348 -4.87 2.34 -29.82
N GLU A 349 -5.06 1.02 -29.88
CA GLU A 349 -5.97 0.32 -28.97
C GLU A 349 -5.43 0.31 -27.55
N LEU A 350 -4.14 -0.06 -27.40
CA LEU A 350 -3.45 0.00 -26.11
C LEU A 350 -3.41 1.43 -25.56
N GLN A 351 -3.19 2.42 -26.43
CA GLN A 351 -3.25 3.83 -26.04
C GLN A 351 -4.62 4.20 -25.45
N SER A 352 -5.72 3.85 -26.12
CA SER A 352 -7.07 4.10 -25.63
C SER A 352 -7.34 3.38 -24.30
N LEU A 353 -6.84 2.15 -24.13
CA LEU A 353 -6.95 1.40 -22.86
C LEU A 353 -6.22 2.10 -21.72
N MET A 354 -4.98 2.55 -21.94
CA MET A 354 -4.20 3.29 -20.94
C MET A 354 -4.86 4.61 -20.55
N ILE A 355 -5.34 5.39 -21.53
CA ILE A 355 -6.02 6.65 -21.26
C ILE A 355 -7.30 6.40 -20.46
N LYS A 356 -8.09 5.38 -20.85
CA LYS A 356 -9.32 5.02 -20.12
C LYS A 356 -9.00 4.61 -18.68
N ALA A 357 -8.07 3.67 -18.47
CA ALA A 357 -7.69 3.20 -17.14
C ALA A 357 -7.16 4.34 -16.25
N PHE A 358 -6.32 5.21 -16.80
CA PHE A 358 -5.78 6.38 -16.11
C PHE A 358 -6.89 7.36 -15.66
N LEU A 359 -7.82 7.70 -16.56
CA LEU A 359 -8.92 8.61 -16.26
C LEU A 359 -9.91 8.00 -15.28
N ASP A 360 -10.27 6.73 -15.43
CA ASP A 360 -11.21 6.05 -14.52
C ASP A 360 -10.69 6.07 -13.09
N VAL A 361 -9.42 5.74 -12.88
CA VAL A 361 -8.79 5.72 -11.54
C VAL A 361 -8.72 7.11 -10.93
N LEU A 362 -8.35 8.15 -11.70
CA LEU A 362 -8.24 9.51 -11.16
C LEU A 362 -9.60 10.16 -10.90
N LEU A 363 -10.61 9.88 -11.71
CA LEU A 363 -11.98 10.36 -11.50
C LEU A 363 -12.66 9.66 -10.32
N GLU A 364 -12.33 8.39 -10.06
CA GLU A 364 -12.72 7.68 -8.84
C GLU A 364 -12.04 8.31 -7.62
N GLU A 365 -10.74 8.58 -7.69
CA GLU A 365 -9.97 9.19 -6.61
C GLU A 365 -10.43 10.62 -6.27
N GLU A 366 -10.79 11.43 -7.28
CA GLU A 366 -11.36 12.77 -7.09
C GLU A 366 -12.70 12.73 -6.34
N LYS A 367 -13.53 11.70 -6.56
CA LYS A 367 -14.82 11.55 -5.86
C LYS A 367 -14.66 11.04 -4.44
N ALA A 368 -13.69 10.17 -4.20
CA ALA A 368 -13.49 9.53 -2.89
C ALA A 368 -12.93 10.49 -1.84
N LEU A 369 -12.29 11.59 -2.27
CA LEU A 369 -11.55 12.49 -1.40
C LEU A 369 -11.84 13.95 -1.79
N ASP A 370 -12.24 14.78 -0.82
CA ASP A 370 -12.26 16.26 -0.95
C ASP A 370 -10.81 16.81 -0.94
N GLU A 371 -9.97 16.24 -1.81
CA GLU A 371 -8.54 16.44 -1.82
C GLU A 371 -8.16 17.65 -2.68
N ASN A 372 -7.18 18.42 -2.20
CA ASN A 372 -6.61 19.54 -2.96
C ASN A 372 -6.05 19.04 -4.30
N ARG A 373 -6.49 19.65 -5.41
CA ARG A 373 -6.07 19.37 -6.80
C ARG A 373 -4.57 19.15 -6.97
N ASN A 374 -3.71 19.89 -6.26
CA ASN A 374 -2.26 19.71 -6.37
C ASN A 374 -1.79 18.32 -5.95
N LYS A 375 -2.46 17.69 -4.98
CA LYS A 375 -2.21 16.29 -4.57
C LYS A 375 -2.64 15.32 -5.67
N LEU A 376 -3.79 15.57 -6.30
CA LEU A 376 -4.27 14.77 -7.43
C LEU A 376 -3.32 14.88 -8.64
N THR A 377 -2.81 16.08 -8.95
CA THR A 377 -1.78 16.27 -9.99
C THR A 377 -0.54 15.43 -9.70
N ASN A 378 -0.06 15.40 -8.45
CA ASN A 378 1.11 14.61 -8.07
C ASN A 378 0.85 13.11 -8.22
N LYS A 379 -0.31 12.62 -7.79
CA LYS A 379 -0.73 11.22 -8.00
C LYS A 379 -0.76 10.88 -9.50
N ALA A 380 -1.38 11.73 -10.31
CA ALA A 380 -1.45 11.56 -11.76
C ALA A 380 -0.06 11.48 -12.42
N VAL A 381 0.87 12.34 -12.00
CA VAL A 381 2.26 12.32 -12.48
C VAL A 381 2.95 11.01 -12.11
N TYR A 382 2.77 10.50 -10.88
CA TYR A 382 3.31 9.22 -10.46
C TYR A 382 2.81 8.07 -11.34
N LEU A 383 1.50 8.01 -11.59
CA LEU A 383 0.90 7.01 -12.46
C LEU A 383 1.47 7.06 -13.88
N ILE A 384 1.65 8.25 -14.45
CA ILE A 384 2.27 8.42 -15.77
C ILE A 384 3.71 7.93 -15.77
N CYS A 385 4.53 8.33 -14.79
CA CYS A 385 5.93 7.92 -14.71
C CYS A 385 6.04 6.40 -14.61
N TRP A 386 5.30 5.76 -13.71
CA TRP A 386 5.33 4.30 -13.57
C TRP A 386 4.77 3.58 -14.79
N MET A 387 3.69 4.09 -15.40
CA MET A 387 3.20 3.52 -16.66
C MET A 387 4.29 3.58 -17.73
N MET A 388 4.95 4.73 -17.93
CA MET A 388 6.04 4.86 -18.91
C MET A 388 7.25 3.99 -18.59
N ARG A 389 7.56 3.78 -17.30
CA ARG A 389 8.64 2.90 -16.85
C ARG A 389 8.41 1.44 -17.22
N TYR A 390 7.22 0.91 -16.93
CA TYR A 390 6.93 -0.52 -17.11
C TYR A 390 6.31 -0.87 -18.47
N LEU A 391 5.85 0.13 -19.24
CA LEU A 391 5.22 -0.05 -20.54
C LEU A 391 6.06 -0.87 -21.56
N PRO A 392 7.37 -0.61 -21.75
CA PRO A 392 8.17 -1.34 -22.73
C PRO A 392 8.27 -2.85 -22.43
N GLU A 393 8.29 -3.22 -21.14
CA GLU A 393 8.38 -4.61 -20.72
C GLU A 393 7.02 -5.30 -20.75
N LEU A 394 5.96 -4.67 -20.23
CA LEU A 394 4.62 -5.26 -20.17
C LEU A 394 4.01 -5.47 -21.57
N PHE A 395 4.22 -4.52 -22.49
CA PHE A 395 3.51 -4.49 -23.78
C PHE A 395 4.43 -4.65 -24.99
N LYS A 396 5.61 -5.25 -24.81
CA LYS A 396 6.51 -5.59 -25.91
C LYS A 396 5.77 -6.41 -26.98
N SER A 397 5.68 -5.88 -28.19
CA SER A 397 4.99 -6.50 -29.34
C SER A 397 3.54 -6.93 -29.07
N TRP A 398 2.84 -6.18 -28.21
CA TRP A 398 1.50 -6.54 -27.77
C TRP A 398 0.46 -6.56 -28.91
N ARG A 399 -0.33 -7.62 -28.94
CA ARG A 399 -1.54 -7.81 -29.77
C ARG A 399 -2.57 -8.66 -29.03
N MET A 400 -3.86 -8.42 -29.21
CA MET A 400 -4.89 -9.31 -28.66
C MET A 400 -4.71 -10.75 -29.19
N PRO A 401 -4.90 -11.79 -28.35
CA PRO A 401 -5.34 -11.79 -26.95
C PRO A 401 -4.18 -11.85 -25.93
N GLN A 402 -3.00 -11.29 -26.22
CA GLN A 402 -1.85 -11.34 -25.30
C GLN A 402 -2.11 -10.52 -24.03
N ILE A 403 -1.64 -11.04 -22.90
CA ILE A 403 -1.75 -10.42 -21.58
C ILE A 403 -0.35 -10.35 -20.96
N GLY A 404 0.06 -9.19 -20.47
CA GLY A 404 1.31 -9.03 -19.70
C GLY A 404 1.20 -9.58 -18.28
N CYS A 405 2.29 -9.70 -17.53
CA CYS A 405 2.28 -10.07 -16.11
C CYS A 405 2.99 -8.99 -15.30
N PHE A 406 2.36 -8.50 -14.24
CA PHE A 406 2.99 -7.62 -13.25
C PHE A 406 2.87 -8.26 -11.87
N PHE A 407 3.99 -8.74 -11.35
CA PHE A 407 4.06 -9.43 -10.06
C PHE A 407 4.71 -8.52 -9.04
N TYR A 408 3.99 -8.21 -7.96
CA TYR A 408 4.45 -7.34 -6.90
C TYR A 408 4.62 -8.13 -5.60
N MET A 409 5.87 -8.35 -5.19
CA MET A 409 6.24 -9.06 -3.97
C MET A 409 6.57 -8.05 -2.86
N GLY A 410 5.65 -7.85 -1.91
CA GLY A 410 5.87 -6.93 -0.78
C GLY A 410 4.61 -6.36 -0.14
N GLY A 411 3.43 -6.58 -0.74
CA GLY A 411 2.18 -5.97 -0.29
C GLY A 411 2.11 -4.45 -0.56
N CYS A 412 0.90 -3.90 -0.66
CA CYS A 412 0.70 -2.48 -0.96
C CYS A 412 1.20 -1.60 0.21
N LYS A 413 2.09 -0.64 -0.06
CA LYS A 413 2.72 0.20 0.97
C LYS A 413 2.09 1.56 1.15
N ASN A 414 1.56 2.15 0.06
CA ASN A 414 1.01 3.49 0.08
C ASN A 414 -0.10 3.71 -0.97
N ARG A 415 -0.78 4.86 -0.89
CA ARG A 415 -1.90 5.20 -1.80
C ARG A 415 -1.46 5.32 -3.27
N PHE A 416 -0.24 5.75 -3.55
CA PHE A 416 0.24 5.87 -4.93
C PHE A 416 0.32 4.48 -5.58
N GLU A 417 0.96 3.52 -4.90
CA GLU A 417 1.02 2.13 -5.34
C GLU A 417 -0.38 1.56 -5.56
N ALA A 418 -1.30 1.81 -4.63
CA ALA A 418 -2.67 1.35 -4.75
C ALA A 418 -3.34 1.84 -6.04
N LEU A 419 -3.22 3.13 -6.36
CA LEU A 419 -3.78 3.71 -7.58
C LEU A 419 -3.12 3.13 -8.84
N PHE A 420 -1.82 2.85 -8.79
CA PHE A 420 -1.12 2.25 -9.93
C PHE A 420 -1.54 0.80 -10.17
N LEU A 421 -1.65 0.01 -9.10
CA LEU A 421 -2.15 -1.37 -9.18
C LEU A 421 -3.60 -1.42 -9.68
N LYS A 422 -4.45 -0.48 -9.23
CA LYS A 422 -5.82 -0.30 -9.76
C LYS A 422 -5.82 0.00 -11.26
N MET A 423 -4.93 0.87 -11.71
CA MET A 423 -4.79 1.22 -13.13
C MET A 423 -4.34 0.00 -13.94
N LEU A 424 -3.35 -0.75 -13.47
CA LEU A 424 -2.89 -1.98 -14.13
C LEU A 424 -3.97 -3.07 -14.19
N GLY A 425 -4.81 -3.19 -13.15
CA GLY A 425 -5.94 -4.14 -13.14
C GLY A 425 -7.00 -3.85 -14.22
N ARG A 426 -7.03 -2.64 -14.78
CA ARG A 426 -7.90 -2.19 -15.89
C ARG A 426 -7.17 -2.20 -17.25
N LEU A 427 -6.05 -2.93 -17.35
CA LEU A 427 -5.26 -3.12 -18.57
C LEU A 427 -5.11 -4.62 -18.89
N PRO A 428 -4.67 -4.99 -20.10
CA PRO A 428 -4.44 -6.39 -20.47
C PRO A 428 -3.15 -6.93 -19.81
N VAL A 429 -3.15 -6.96 -18.48
CA VAL A 429 -2.06 -7.38 -17.59
C VAL A 429 -2.66 -8.22 -16.45
N ASP A 430 -2.05 -9.37 -16.20
CA ASP A 430 -2.27 -10.15 -14.97
C ASP A 430 -1.47 -9.49 -13.85
N VAL A 431 -2.19 -8.86 -12.92
CA VAL A 431 -1.62 -8.18 -11.75
C VAL A 431 -1.74 -9.11 -10.55
N LEU A 432 -0.61 -9.56 -10.05
CA LEU A 432 -0.52 -10.42 -8.87
C LEU A 432 0.24 -9.71 -7.76
N ILE A 433 -0.44 -9.45 -6.65
CA ILE A 433 0.13 -8.81 -5.46
C ILE A 433 0.31 -9.89 -4.41
N LEU A 434 1.55 -10.09 -3.98
CA LEU A 434 1.95 -11.12 -3.03
C LEU A 434 2.40 -10.44 -1.74
N ASP A 435 1.74 -10.80 -0.66
CA ASP A 435 2.06 -10.35 0.69
C ASP A 435 2.20 -11.56 1.62
N PRO A 436 3.26 -12.38 1.44
CA PRO A 436 3.39 -13.67 2.11
C PRO A 436 3.58 -13.54 3.62
N ASP A 437 4.11 -12.42 4.11
CA ASP A 437 4.28 -12.13 5.54
C ASP A 437 3.20 -11.19 6.11
N ARG A 438 2.19 -10.82 5.31
CA ARG A 438 1.12 -9.90 5.68
C ARG A 438 1.65 -8.54 6.15
N SER A 439 2.70 -8.04 5.49
CA SER A 439 3.39 -6.79 5.80
C SER A 439 2.85 -5.57 5.06
N ALA A 440 1.72 -5.69 4.33
CA ALA A 440 1.08 -4.54 3.70
C ALA A 440 0.73 -3.46 4.74
N THR A 441 1.23 -2.25 4.53
CA THR A 441 0.98 -1.09 5.39
C THR A 441 -0.19 -0.24 4.90
N PHE A 442 -0.71 -0.52 3.70
CA PHE A 442 -1.83 0.19 3.10
C PHE A 442 -2.84 -0.78 2.52
N ALA A 443 -4.12 -0.61 2.86
CA ALA A 443 -5.21 -1.43 2.34
C ALA A 443 -5.51 -1.09 0.88
N LEU A 444 -5.43 -2.10 0.01
CA LEU A 444 -5.83 -2.00 -1.38
C LEU A 444 -7.28 -2.46 -1.55
N GLU A 445 -8.16 -1.53 -1.89
CA GLU A 445 -9.58 -1.81 -2.10
C GLU A 445 -9.99 -1.39 -3.51
N ASP A 446 -10.52 -2.34 -4.30
CA ASP A 446 -11.05 -2.09 -5.63
C ASP A 446 -12.16 -3.12 -5.94
N GLN A 447 -13.19 -2.73 -6.66
CA GLN A 447 -14.31 -3.62 -7.01
C GLN A 447 -13.88 -4.79 -7.91
N LEU A 448 -12.81 -4.62 -8.68
CA LEU A 448 -12.25 -5.65 -9.56
C LEU A 448 -11.22 -6.55 -8.87
N LEU A 449 -10.77 -6.19 -7.66
CA LEU A 449 -9.72 -6.94 -6.97
C LEU A 449 -10.27 -8.22 -6.36
N TYR A 450 -9.66 -9.36 -6.71
CA TYR A 450 -9.91 -10.63 -6.03
C TYR A 450 -8.88 -10.83 -4.91
N GLN A 451 -9.34 -11.02 -3.67
CA GLN A 451 -8.46 -11.18 -2.52
C GLN A 451 -8.53 -12.60 -1.95
N MET A 452 -7.37 -13.22 -1.77
CA MET A 452 -7.20 -14.49 -1.07
C MET A 452 -6.45 -14.24 0.24
N ASN A 453 -6.97 -14.77 1.35
CA ASN A 453 -6.40 -14.58 2.67
C ASN A 453 -6.11 -15.93 3.32
N PHE A 454 -4.84 -16.26 3.50
CA PHE A 454 -4.37 -17.50 4.12
C PHE A 454 -3.73 -17.21 5.48
N THR A 455 -4.00 -18.04 6.49
CA THR A 455 -3.57 -17.82 7.88
C THR A 455 -2.06 -17.91 8.07
N GLU A 456 -1.40 -18.75 7.28
CA GLU A 456 0.05 -18.95 7.37
C GLU A 456 0.84 -17.80 6.77
N THR A 457 1.99 -17.48 7.35
CA THR A 457 2.90 -16.43 6.87
C THR A 457 4.28 -16.99 6.56
N LEU A 458 4.93 -16.44 5.54
CA LEU A 458 6.28 -16.81 5.12
C LEU A 458 7.10 -15.55 4.86
N HIS A 459 8.25 -15.42 5.53
CA HIS A 459 9.16 -14.31 5.27
C HIS A 459 9.90 -14.53 3.95
N LEU A 460 9.38 -13.93 2.88
CA LEU A 460 9.92 -14.01 1.53
C LEU A 460 9.99 -12.60 0.91
N GLN A 461 11.20 -12.03 0.88
CA GLN A 461 11.39 -10.64 0.42
C GLN A 461 11.51 -10.49 -1.10
N ARG A 462 11.73 -11.59 -1.83
CA ARG A 462 11.96 -11.59 -3.28
C ARG A 462 11.21 -12.71 -3.95
N PHE A 463 10.67 -12.40 -5.13
CA PHE A 463 10.08 -13.39 -6.02
C PHE A 463 11.19 -14.32 -6.56
N PRO A 464 11.05 -15.66 -6.44
CA PRO A 464 12.08 -16.60 -6.87
C PRO A 464 12.17 -16.67 -8.41
N GLN A 465 13.33 -16.35 -8.96
CA GLN A 465 13.59 -16.41 -10.42
C GLN A 465 14.65 -17.45 -10.79
N GLU A 466 15.52 -17.81 -9.84
CA GLU A 466 16.57 -18.82 -10.01
C GLU A 466 16.34 -20.05 -9.11
N ASN A 467 16.78 -21.22 -9.58
CA ASN A 467 16.59 -22.48 -8.85
C ASN A 467 17.34 -22.51 -7.50
N THR A 468 18.42 -21.72 -7.39
CA THR A 468 19.23 -21.51 -6.17
C THR A 468 18.48 -20.75 -5.07
N GLU A 469 17.41 -20.03 -5.41
CA GLU A 469 16.58 -19.26 -4.47
C GLU A 469 15.46 -20.12 -3.85
N VAL A 470 15.17 -21.31 -4.40
CA VAL A 470 14.18 -22.26 -3.88
C VAL A 470 14.85 -23.15 -2.81
N ARG A 471 14.99 -22.62 -1.59
CA ARG A 471 15.41 -23.43 -0.44
C ARG A 471 14.20 -24.14 0.17
N MET A 472 14.07 -25.44 -0.06
CA MET A 472 13.02 -26.26 0.55
C MET A 472 13.31 -26.45 2.05
N GLY A 473 12.57 -25.72 2.89
CA GLY A 473 12.43 -26.10 4.30
C GLY A 473 11.43 -27.25 4.39
N THR A 474 11.82 -28.38 4.99
CA THR A 474 10.88 -29.49 5.22
C THR A 474 9.87 -29.10 6.30
N ALA A 475 8.71 -29.76 6.35
CA ALA A 475 7.75 -29.58 7.45
C ALA A 475 8.41 -29.74 8.84
N ALA A 476 9.42 -30.61 8.96
CA ALA A 476 10.23 -30.75 10.17
C ALA A 476 11.09 -29.51 10.46
N TYR A 477 11.71 -28.89 9.45
CA TYR A 477 12.48 -27.64 9.61
C TYR A 477 11.61 -26.46 10.03
N HIS A 478 10.38 -26.37 9.50
CA HIS A 478 9.42 -25.34 9.89
C HIS A 478 8.84 -25.59 11.28
N ALA A 479 8.53 -26.85 11.62
CA ALA A 479 8.09 -27.23 12.97
C ALA A 479 9.18 -26.99 14.01
N GLU A 480 10.45 -27.30 13.70
CA GLU A 480 11.61 -26.98 14.56
C GLU A 480 11.74 -25.45 14.74
N ARG A 481 11.57 -24.67 13.67
CA ARG A 481 11.60 -23.19 13.74
C ARG A 481 10.45 -22.61 14.54
N GLU A 482 9.22 -23.13 14.44
CA GLU A 482 8.06 -22.66 15.19
C GLU A 482 8.11 -23.07 16.66
N LEU A 483 8.45 -24.34 16.95
CA LEU A 483 8.76 -24.81 18.31
C LEU A 483 9.89 -24.00 18.93
N ASP A 484 10.98 -23.77 18.20
CA ASP A 484 12.08 -22.94 18.66
C ASP A 484 11.59 -21.51 18.96
N THR A 485 10.76 -20.90 18.12
CA THR A 485 10.32 -19.51 18.34
C THR A 485 9.45 -19.40 19.58
N LEU A 486 8.57 -20.39 19.81
CA LEU A 486 7.77 -20.49 21.04
C LEU A 486 8.61 -20.85 22.28
N MET A 487 9.67 -21.64 22.13
CA MET A 487 10.51 -22.06 23.26
C MET A 487 11.53 -20.99 23.69
N TYR A 488 12.01 -20.14 22.79
CA TYR A 488 13.12 -19.20 23.06
C TYR A 488 12.66 -17.74 23.31
N GLN A 489 11.39 -17.40 23.13
CA GLN A 489 10.84 -16.11 23.59
C GLN A 489 10.56 -16.15 25.09
N ASP A 490 11.14 -15.21 25.84
CA ASP A 490 10.92 -14.95 27.28
C ASP A 490 11.22 -16.10 28.27
N SER A 491 11.89 -17.18 27.85
CA SER A 491 12.17 -18.37 28.67
C SER A 491 13.57 -18.41 29.31
N GLY A 492 14.47 -17.48 28.96
CA GLY A 492 15.88 -17.53 29.37
C GLY A 492 16.70 -18.65 28.71
N LEU A 493 16.13 -19.35 27.73
CA LEU A 493 16.82 -20.31 26.88
C LEU A 493 17.32 -19.59 25.62
N TYR A 494 18.49 -20.02 25.12
CA TYR A 494 19.09 -19.45 23.90
C TYR A 494 19.39 -20.53 22.88
N ARG A 495 19.22 -20.22 21.59
CA ARG A 495 19.62 -21.08 20.47
C ARG A 495 21.14 -21.16 20.39
N ASN A 496 21.63 -22.27 19.83
CA ASN A 496 23.05 -22.39 19.51
C ASN A 496 23.46 -21.28 18.54
N GLN A 497 24.49 -20.51 18.89
CA GLN A 497 25.02 -19.38 18.14
C GLN A 497 23.94 -18.35 17.75
N GLN A 498 22.97 -18.13 18.65
CA GLN A 498 21.90 -17.15 18.45
C GLN A 498 22.42 -15.73 18.19
N TYR A 499 23.55 -15.38 18.80
CA TYR A 499 24.09 -14.03 18.76
C TYR A 499 25.43 -13.99 18.03
N GLN A 500 25.57 -12.99 17.16
CA GLN A 500 26.75 -12.78 16.33
C GLN A 500 27.68 -11.70 16.89
N ARG A 501 27.17 -10.89 17.84
CA ARG A 501 27.91 -9.81 18.49
C ARG A 501 27.81 -9.93 19.99
N ALA A 502 28.90 -9.62 20.67
CA ALA A 502 28.97 -9.58 22.11
C ALA A 502 29.82 -8.42 22.59
N ASP A 503 29.42 -7.83 23.70
CA ASP A 503 30.19 -6.86 24.48
C ASP A 503 30.55 -7.44 25.84
N ILE A 504 31.67 -6.97 26.40
CA ILE A 504 32.32 -7.63 27.53
C ILE A 504 32.17 -6.79 28.78
N ILE A 505 31.74 -7.44 29.85
CA ILE A 505 31.67 -6.88 31.20
C ILE A 505 32.70 -7.61 32.06
N ASN A 506 33.79 -6.93 32.44
CA ASN A 506 34.76 -7.49 33.37
C ASN A 506 34.14 -7.56 34.78
N LEU A 507 34.07 -8.75 35.35
CA LEU A 507 33.62 -8.97 36.71
C LEU A 507 34.69 -8.53 37.72
N GLN A 508 34.24 -7.96 38.82
CA GLN A 508 35.06 -7.79 40.02
C GLN A 508 34.69 -8.94 40.96
N THR A 509 35.65 -9.83 41.24
CA THR A 509 35.39 -11.11 41.93
C THR A 509 36.32 -11.28 43.12
N MET A 510 35.90 -11.92 44.20
CA MET A 510 36.83 -12.45 45.18
C MET A 510 37.54 -13.69 44.62
N TYR A 511 38.74 -14.01 45.12
CA TYR A 511 39.50 -15.18 44.68
C TYR A 511 38.69 -16.49 44.81
N GLU A 512 37.91 -16.64 45.89
CA GLU A 512 37.05 -17.79 46.14
C GLU A 512 35.86 -17.91 45.18
N GLU A 513 35.44 -16.82 44.53
CA GLU A 513 34.34 -16.78 43.55
C GLU A 513 34.80 -17.24 42.17
N ILE A 514 36.09 -17.07 41.83
CA ILE A 514 36.64 -17.45 40.53
C ILE A 514 36.30 -18.90 40.22
N ARG A 515 36.58 -19.84 41.14
CA ARG A 515 36.29 -21.27 40.97
C ARG A 515 34.81 -21.58 40.76
N LEU A 516 33.91 -20.79 41.36
CA LEU A 516 32.46 -20.98 41.25
C LEU A 516 32.00 -20.58 39.86
N LEU A 517 32.46 -19.43 39.36
CA LEU A 517 32.03 -18.88 38.08
C LEU A 517 32.78 -19.48 36.89
N TRP A 518 33.99 -20.02 37.11
CA TRP A 518 34.87 -20.50 36.04
C TRP A 518 34.17 -21.51 35.13
N ASN A 519 33.59 -22.56 35.71
CA ASN A 519 32.97 -23.64 34.92
C ASN A 519 31.49 -23.38 34.56
N GLU A 520 30.90 -22.29 35.06
CA GLU A 520 29.53 -21.90 34.77
C GLU A 520 29.39 -21.30 33.36
N GLU A 521 28.26 -21.57 32.71
CA GLU A 521 27.92 -20.91 31.44
C GLU A 521 27.70 -19.41 31.68
N VAL A 522 28.11 -18.57 30.72
CA VAL A 522 28.07 -17.11 30.91
C VAL A 522 26.65 -16.59 31.13
N LYS A 523 25.61 -17.27 30.61
CA LYS A 523 24.20 -16.92 30.83
C LYS A 523 23.73 -17.04 32.29
N TYR A 524 24.42 -17.83 33.11
CA TYR A 524 24.13 -17.97 34.54
C TYR A 524 24.96 -17.04 35.42
N ARG A 525 25.90 -16.29 34.82
CA ARG A 525 26.76 -15.37 35.57
C ARG A 525 26.04 -14.06 35.87
N PRO A 526 26.37 -13.39 36.99
CA PRO A 526 25.85 -12.08 37.31
C PRO A 526 26.10 -11.07 36.18
N ASN A 527 25.11 -10.21 35.91
CA ASN A 527 25.15 -9.14 34.88
C ASN A 527 25.17 -9.63 33.43
N PHE A 528 24.91 -10.91 33.17
CA PHE A 528 24.61 -11.37 31.82
C PHE A 528 23.30 -10.72 31.33
N SER A 529 23.32 -10.19 30.11
CA SER A 529 22.12 -9.61 29.51
C SER A 529 22.17 -9.66 27.99
N THR A 530 21.00 -9.62 27.37
CA THR A 530 20.84 -9.65 25.92
C THR A 530 19.98 -8.46 25.49
N THR A 531 20.44 -7.71 24.49
CA THR A 531 19.72 -6.54 23.95
C THR A 531 19.68 -6.65 22.44
N GLU A 532 18.47 -6.76 21.87
CA GLU A 532 18.24 -6.96 20.43
C GLU A 532 19.13 -8.05 19.81
N SER A 533 20.30 -7.68 19.29
CA SER A 533 21.26 -8.51 18.56
C SER A 533 22.64 -8.66 19.24
N ILE A 534 22.83 -8.08 20.43
CA ILE A 534 24.11 -8.04 21.17
C ILE A 534 23.95 -8.71 22.54
N VAL A 535 24.94 -9.51 22.93
CA VAL A 535 25.04 -10.12 24.27
C VAL A 535 26.09 -9.39 25.10
N ASN A 536 25.75 -9.04 26.34
CA ASN A 536 26.72 -8.60 27.32
C ASN A 536 27.22 -9.81 28.11
N ILE A 537 28.49 -10.17 27.91
CA ILE A 537 29.13 -11.36 28.49
C ILE A 537 29.95 -10.96 29.73
N PRO A 538 29.63 -11.49 30.92
CA PRO A 538 30.45 -11.34 32.10
C PRO A 538 31.68 -12.25 32.06
N VAL A 539 32.88 -11.66 32.11
CA VAL A 539 34.16 -12.38 32.04
C VAL A 539 35.05 -12.08 33.23
N ILE A 540 35.93 -13.04 33.55
CA ILE A 540 36.93 -12.91 34.59
C ILE A 540 38.27 -12.54 33.94
N PHE A 541 38.85 -11.42 34.31
CA PHE A 541 40.23 -11.09 33.99
C PHE A 541 40.97 -10.74 35.27
N ALA A 542 41.76 -11.70 35.78
CA ALA A 542 42.43 -11.56 37.07
C ALA A 542 43.85 -12.11 37.10
N LYS A 543 44.61 -11.59 38.05
CA LYS A 543 45.95 -12.02 38.45
C LYS A 543 45.89 -12.55 39.88
N VAL A 544 46.53 -13.68 40.11
CA VAL A 544 46.65 -14.36 41.39
C VAL A 544 48.13 -14.36 41.79
N SER A 545 48.44 -13.59 42.82
CA SER A 545 49.78 -13.36 43.34
C SER A 545 50.00 -14.10 44.65
N GLY A 546 51.11 -14.81 44.74
CA GLY A 546 51.49 -15.59 45.93
C GLY A 546 50.82 -16.96 46.03
N VAL A 547 51.12 -17.66 47.12
CA VAL A 547 50.68 -19.01 47.43
C VAL A 547 50.10 -19.02 48.85
N LYS A 548 48.81 -19.39 48.95
CA LYS A 548 48.09 -19.42 50.23
C LYS A 548 48.77 -20.34 51.24
N ASP A 549 49.08 -19.79 52.42
CA ASP A 549 49.78 -20.47 53.52
C ASP A 549 51.10 -21.18 53.12
N GLY A 550 51.75 -20.76 52.02
CA GLY A 550 52.95 -21.42 51.48
C GLY A 550 52.72 -22.84 50.92
N LYS A 551 51.46 -23.29 50.80
CA LYS A 551 51.12 -24.68 50.46
C LYS A 551 51.16 -24.95 48.95
N VAL A 552 52.35 -25.22 48.43
CA VAL A 552 52.61 -25.49 47.01
C VAL A 552 51.73 -26.60 46.43
N SER A 553 51.50 -27.69 47.16
CA SER A 553 50.66 -28.80 46.69
C SER A 553 49.20 -28.40 46.50
N GLU A 554 48.63 -27.65 47.45
CA GLU A 554 47.24 -27.16 47.37
C GLU A 554 47.10 -26.12 46.24
N TYR A 555 48.12 -25.29 46.01
CA TYR A 555 48.17 -24.34 44.90
C TYR A 555 48.12 -25.00 43.52
N TRP A 556 48.93 -26.03 43.30
CA TRP A 556 48.87 -26.76 42.02
C TRP A 556 47.56 -27.51 41.84
N SER A 557 46.99 -28.02 42.94
CA SER A 557 45.68 -28.68 42.95
C SER A 557 44.55 -27.72 42.58
N SER A 558 44.56 -26.48 43.09
CA SER A 558 43.56 -25.47 42.75
C SER A 558 43.70 -24.98 41.30
N ILE A 559 44.92 -24.83 40.78
CA ILE A 559 45.12 -24.52 39.36
C ILE A 559 44.60 -25.66 38.49
N ARG A 560 44.85 -26.92 38.88
CA ARG A 560 44.38 -28.10 38.13
C ARG A 560 42.86 -28.16 38.06
N GLU A 561 42.16 -27.80 39.14
CA GLU A 561 40.69 -27.73 39.18
C GLU A 561 40.13 -26.78 38.09
N LEU A 562 40.85 -25.71 37.77
CA LEU A 562 40.46 -24.73 36.75
C LEU A 562 40.78 -25.18 35.31
N ILE A 563 41.49 -26.28 35.11
CA ILE A 563 41.81 -26.78 33.75
C ILE A 563 40.65 -27.64 33.25
N THR A 564 39.78 -27.02 32.47
CA THR A 564 38.60 -27.64 31.82
C THR A 564 38.86 -27.88 30.32
N GLU A 565 37.88 -28.45 29.60
CA GLU A 565 37.98 -28.70 28.15
C GLU A 565 38.22 -27.41 27.34
N ASP A 566 37.64 -26.28 27.78
CA ASP A 566 37.75 -24.99 27.11
C ASP A 566 38.92 -24.14 27.66
N THR A 567 39.85 -24.76 28.39
CA THR A 567 40.99 -24.06 29.03
C THR A 567 42.30 -24.30 28.29
N MET A 568 42.87 -23.22 27.76
CA MET A 568 44.24 -23.18 27.27
C MET A 568 45.19 -22.80 28.40
N VAL A 569 46.27 -23.56 28.58
CA VAL A 569 47.28 -23.32 29.62
C VAL A 569 48.63 -22.97 28.98
N ILE A 570 49.16 -21.79 29.31
CA ILE A 570 50.45 -21.31 28.85
C ILE A 570 51.45 -21.33 30.01
N LYS A 571 52.57 -22.01 29.80
CA LYS A 571 53.64 -22.23 30.79
C LYS A 571 55.00 -21.73 30.30
N SER A 572 55.08 -21.29 29.04
CA SER A 572 56.31 -20.89 28.36
C SER A 572 56.17 -19.46 27.84
N PHE A 573 57.20 -18.65 28.08
CA PHE A 573 57.21 -17.21 27.78
C PHE A 573 58.43 -16.84 26.93
N PRO A 574 58.28 -15.99 25.91
CA PRO A 574 57.01 -15.47 25.41
C PRO A 574 56.21 -16.57 24.67
N TYR A 575 54.88 -16.52 24.73
CA TYR A 575 54.04 -17.46 24.00
C TYR A 575 53.96 -17.08 22.52
N ILE A 576 53.64 -15.82 22.23
CA ILE A 576 53.83 -15.25 20.90
C ILE A 576 55.28 -14.80 20.75
N GLN A 577 56.01 -15.50 19.88
CA GLN A 577 57.40 -15.22 19.57
C GLN A 577 57.51 -13.95 18.69
N PRO A 578 58.11 -12.84 19.17
CA PRO A 578 58.15 -11.57 18.44
C PRO A 578 58.84 -11.64 17.07
N LEU A 579 59.78 -12.58 16.92
CA LEU A 579 60.58 -12.79 15.71
C LEU A 579 60.00 -13.88 14.79
N ALA A 580 58.85 -14.48 15.12
CA ALA A 580 58.21 -15.47 14.25
C ALA A 580 57.73 -14.84 12.94
N ALA A 581 57.75 -15.62 11.85
CA ALA A 581 57.28 -15.17 10.55
C ALA A 581 55.81 -14.77 10.62
N ASN A 582 55.52 -13.53 10.22
CA ASN A 582 54.18 -12.96 10.21
C ASN A 582 53.87 -12.41 8.80
N PRO A 583 53.13 -13.16 7.97
CA PRO A 583 52.86 -12.80 6.57
C PRO A 583 52.07 -11.49 6.39
N ILE A 584 51.30 -11.09 7.40
CA ILE A 584 50.43 -9.91 7.32
C ILE A 584 51.15 -8.62 7.77
N LYS A 585 52.24 -8.75 8.54
CA LYS A 585 53.03 -7.63 9.10
C LYS A 585 53.48 -6.58 8.07
N PRO A 586 53.92 -6.90 6.84
CA PRO A 586 54.31 -5.90 5.86
C PRO A 586 53.18 -4.97 5.40
N TYR A 587 51.92 -5.38 5.56
CA TYR A 587 50.74 -4.71 4.97
C TYR A 587 49.89 -3.94 5.98
N VAL A 588 50.22 -4.00 7.28
CA VAL A 588 49.37 -3.45 8.36
C VAL A 588 49.17 -1.94 8.29
N THR A 589 50.10 -1.19 7.70
CA THR A 589 49.97 0.26 7.48
C THR A 589 48.84 0.61 6.53
N GLU A 590 48.46 -0.32 5.65
CA GLU A 590 47.34 -0.14 4.72
C GLU A 590 45.98 -0.45 5.34
N PHE A 591 45.96 -1.21 6.43
CA PHE A 591 44.75 -1.72 7.07
C PHE A 591 44.14 -0.76 8.10
N TYR A 592 44.85 0.30 8.46
CA TYR A 592 44.36 1.30 9.39
C TYR A 592 44.59 2.70 8.83
N LYS A 593 43.49 3.42 8.53
CA LYS A 593 43.53 4.77 7.95
C LYS A 593 42.47 5.67 8.59
N ASN A 594 42.80 6.94 8.78
CA ASN A 594 41.90 7.96 9.34
C ASN A 594 41.23 7.54 10.65
N GLY A 595 41.96 6.84 11.53
CA GLY A 595 41.44 6.38 12.81
C GLY A 595 40.42 5.23 12.71
N ARG A 596 40.33 4.53 11.58
CA ARG A 596 39.41 3.40 11.40
C ARG A 596 40.08 2.21 10.72
N LEU A 597 39.68 1.02 11.16
CA LEU A 597 40.09 -0.25 10.59
C LEU A 597 39.42 -0.47 9.22
N GLN A 598 40.22 -0.77 8.19
CA GLN A 598 39.75 -0.99 6.82
C GLN A 598 39.31 -2.45 6.63
N LYS A 599 38.25 -2.87 7.33
CA LYS A 599 37.81 -4.28 7.40
C LYS A 599 37.64 -4.96 6.05
N ALA A 600 36.97 -4.31 5.10
CA ALA A 600 36.78 -4.84 3.75
C ALA A 600 38.12 -5.05 3.02
N LYS A 601 39.08 -4.15 3.22
CA LYS A 601 40.42 -4.27 2.64
C LYS A 601 41.22 -5.43 3.27
N ILE A 602 41.07 -5.64 4.57
CA ILE A 602 41.69 -6.78 5.28
C ILE A 602 41.10 -8.10 4.75
N LYS A 603 39.77 -8.24 4.74
CA LYS A 603 39.08 -9.47 4.30
C LYS A 603 39.41 -9.86 2.86
N ASN A 604 39.59 -8.88 1.97
CA ASN A 604 39.93 -9.11 0.57
C ASN A 604 41.44 -9.26 0.31
N HIS A 605 42.31 -9.12 1.32
CA HIS A 605 43.75 -9.17 1.12
C HIS A 605 44.27 -10.62 1.00
N PRO A 606 45.17 -10.94 0.04
CA PRO A 606 45.66 -12.32 -0.15
C PRO A 606 46.35 -12.94 1.07
N ALA A 607 46.96 -12.12 1.92
CA ALA A 607 47.63 -12.56 3.14
C ALA A 607 46.69 -12.77 4.35
N TYR A 608 45.38 -12.51 4.21
CA TYR A 608 44.42 -12.68 5.29
C TYR A 608 44.07 -14.15 5.50
N ALA A 609 44.51 -14.69 6.63
CA ALA A 609 44.42 -16.13 6.89
C ALA A 609 43.06 -16.60 7.41
N TYR A 610 42.12 -15.71 7.75
CA TYR A 610 40.90 -16.07 8.48
C TYR A 610 39.68 -16.32 7.59
N GLY A 611 39.83 -16.31 6.26
CA GLY A 611 38.72 -16.54 5.33
C GLY A 611 38.01 -17.90 5.48
N PHE A 612 38.60 -18.86 6.21
CA PHE A 612 37.98 -20.15 6.54
C PHE A 612 37.04 -20.09 7.76
N LEU A 613 37.09 -19.02 8.57
CA LEU A 613 36.18 -18.82 9.70
C LEU A 613 34.81 -18.36 9.18
N ARG A 614 33.75 -18.59 9.97
CA ARG A 614 32.42 -18.03 9.68
C ARG A 614 32.51 -16.49 9.65
N GLU A 615 31.74 -15.87 8.76
CA GLU A 615 31.79 -14.42 8.50
C GLU A 615 31.58 -13.60 9.78
N GLU A 616 30.68 -14.07 10.65
CA GLU A 616 30.34 -13.46 11.93
C GLU A 616 31.54 -13.45 12.89
N ILE A 617 32.32 -14.54 12.92
CA ILE A 617 33.51 -14.65 13.76
C ILE A 617 34.63 -13.74 13.23
N GLN A 618 34.79 -13.66 11.91
CA GLN A 618 35.73 -12.72 11.30
C GLN A 618 35.34 -11.28 11.67
N GLU A 619 34.06 -10.93 11.58
CA GLU A 619 33.58 -9.60 11.94
C GLU A 619 33.78 -9.30 13.43
N HIS A 620 33.49 -10.26 14.31
CA HIS A 620 33.74 -10.14 15.75
C HIS A 620 35.22 -9.89 16.06
N ILE A 621 36.14 -10.64 15.45
CA ILE A 621 37.59 -10.43 15.62
C ILE A 621 38.00 -9.02 15.18
N LEU A 622 37.53 -8.58 14.01
CA LEU A 622 37.86 -7.25 13.49
C LEU A 622 37.23 -6.11 14.30
N ASP A 623 36.02 -6.31 14.82
CA ASP A 623 35.35 -5.39 15.75
C ASP A 623 36.17 -5.23 17.04
N LYS A 624 36.57 -6.34 17.68
CA LYS A 624 37.33 -6.29 18.93
C LYS A 624 38.76 -5.78 18.73
N LEU A 625 39.36 -6.05 17.57
CA LEU A 625 40.63 -5.44 17.15
C LEU A 625 40.52 -3.91 17.03
N GLN A 626 39.45 -3.41 16.41
CA GLN A 626 39.22 -1.97 16.31
C GLN A 626 39.04 -1.34 17.70
N ILE A 627 38.23 -1.96 18.56
CA ILE A 627 38.01 -1.50 19.95
C ILE A 627 39.32 -1.46 20.74
N LEU A 628 40.17 -2.49 20.62
CA LEU A 628 41.47 -2.56 21.30
C LEU A 628 42.36 -1.35 20.98
N ILE A 629 42.40 -0.96 19.70
CA ILE A 629 43.18 0.19 19.20
C ILE A 629 42.53 1.51 19.64
N GLU A 630 41.23 1.67 19.45
CA GLU A 630 40.49 2.90 19.78
C GLU A 630 40.53 3.23 21.27
N GLN A 631 40.42 2.20 22.13
CA GLN A 631 40.51 2.35 23.58
C GLN A 631 41.96 2.58 24.08
N LYS A 632 42.96 2.47 23.20
CA LYS A 632 44.38 2.61 23.52
C LYS A 632 44.78 1.77 24.74
N LEU A 633 44.30 0.52 24.82
CA LEU A 633 44.54 -0.33 25.99
C LEU A 633 46.03 -0.64 26.19
N ILE A 634 46.75 -0.80 25.09
CA ILE A 634 48.17 -1.12 25.06
C ILE A 634 48.98 0.17 25.07
N ARG A 635 50.00 0.21 25.92
CA ARG A 635 50.93 1.33 26.04
C ARG A 635 51.71 1.54 24.75
N GLY A 636 51.88 2.80 24.33
CA GLY A 636 52.54 3.16 23.07
C GLY A 636 51.63 3.23 21.84
N THR A 637 50.34 2.86 21.95
CA THR A 637 49.37 2.98 20.84
C THR A 637 49.25 4.44 20.40
N PHE A 638 49.53 4.72 19.11
CA PHE A 638 49.64 6.05 18.50
C PHE A 638 50.83 6.92 18.94
N GLU A 639 51.78 6.37 19.70
CA GLU A 639 52.99 7.08 20.13
C GLU A 639 54.22 6.60 19.36
N ASN A 640 54.36 5.29 19.17
CA ASN A 640 55.54 4.66 18.55
C ASN A 640 55.18 3.59 17.51
N GLY A 641 53.96 3.60 16.98
CA GLY A 641 53.49 2.64 15.98
C GLY A 641 53.00 1.31 16.55
N THR A 642 52.75 1.22 17.86
CA THR A 642 52.24 0.00 18.52
C THR A 642 50.91 -0.48 17.92
N GLU A 643 50.09 0.41 17.36
CA GLU A 643 48.87 0.05 16.62
C GLU A 643 49.13 -0.93 15.47
N TYR A 644 50.28 -0.84 14.80
CA TYR A 644 50.68 -1.77 13.74
C TYR A 644 51.14 -3.12 14.30
N THR A 645 51.75 -3.12 15.48
CA THR A 645 52.07 -4.34 16.24
C THR A 645 50.77 -5.03 16.68
N ILE A 646 49.77 -4.27 17.15
CA ILE A 646 48.44 -4.80 17.49
C ILE A 646 47.80 -5.48 16.26
N LEU A 647 47.75 -4.78 15.12
CA LEU A 647 47.19 -5.33 13.88
C LEU A 647 47.91 -6.61 13.45
N SER A 648 49.24 -6.59 13.39
CA SER A 648 50.00 -7.77 12.94
C SER A 648 49.86 -8.96 13.88
N THR A 649 49.76 -8.72 15.19
CA THR A 649 49.58 -9.79 16.19
C THR A 649 48.19 -10.42 16.08
N ILE A 650 47.13 -9.61 16.05
CA ILE A 650 45.75 -10.11 16.05
C ILE A 650 45.32 -10.68 14.69
N LEU A 651 45.94 -10.24 13.59
CA LEU A 651 45.70 -10.82 12.26
C LEU A 651 46.58 -12.06 11.97
N ASN A 652 47.39 -12.51 12.94
CA ASN A 652 48.23 -13.71 12.83
C ASN A 652 48.15 -14.59 14.10
N LEU A 653 46.93 -14.85 14.59
CA LEU A 653 46.67 -15.65 15.79
C LEU A 653 46.97 -17.14 15.55
N PRO A 654 47.48 -17.86 16.55
CA PRO A 654 47.61 -19.32 16.53
C PRO A 654 46.29 -20.04 16.24
N LYS A 655 46.36 -21.18 15.56
CA LYS A 655 45.18 -21.95 15.12
C LYS A 655 44.34 -22.45 16.30
N GLU A 656 44.97 -22.75 17.43
CA GLU A 656 44.31 -23.19 18.66
C GLU A 656 43.33 -22.13 19.15
N ILE A 657 43.76 -20.86 19.13
CA ILE A 657 42.95 -19.71 19.56
C ILE A 657 41.81 -19.46 18.58
N LEU A 658 42.08 -19.53 17.27
CA LEU A 658 41.04 -19.40 16.24
C LEU A 658 39.95 -20.48 16.38
N ARG A 659 40.33 -21.72 16.71
CA ARG A 659 39.39 -22.81 16.98
C ARG A 659 38.53 -22.53 18.22
N MET A 660 39.12 -21.99 19.29
CA MET A 660 38.37 -21.61 20.49
C MET A 660 37.37 -20.49 20.19
N LEU A 661 37.79 -19.45 19.46
CA LEU A 661 36.90 -18.37 19.01
C LEU A 661 35.74 -18.88 18.14
N GLN A 662 36.01 -19.82 17.23
CA GLN A 662 34.97 -20.37 16.37
C GLN A 662 34.01 -21.34 17.09
N LYS A 663 34.47 -22.03 18.15
CA LYS A 663 33.63 -22.90 18.99
C LYS A 663 32.72 -22.08 19.91
N PHE A 664 33.12 -20.86 20.27
CA PHE A 664 32.47 -20.08 21.31
C PHE A 664 31.05 -19.63 20.92
N ASP A 665 30.07 -20.06 21.71
CA ASP A 665 28.71 -19.56 21.72
C ASP A 665 28.56 -18.58 22.90
N PHE A 666 28.19 -17.33 22.59
CA PHE A 666 28.13 -16.22 23.55
C PHE A 666 27.14 -16.39 24.70
N THR A 667 26.36 -17.48 24.71
CA THR A 667 25.43 -17.82 25.79
C THR A 667 25.88 -19.02 26.64
N LYS A 668 26.94 -19.73 26.22
CA LYS A 668 27.40 -20.99 26.83
C LYS A 668 28.73 -20.82 27.58
N LYS A 669 29.55 -21.87 27.62
CA LYS A 669 30.89 -21.80 28.20
C LYS A 669 31.81 -20.98 27.30
N ASN A 670 32.38 -19.94 27.87
CA ASN A 670 33.40 -19.15 27.22
C ASN A 670 34.76 -19.84 27.23
N PRO A 671 35.61 -19.57 26.23
CA PRO A 671 36.98 -20.04 26.19
C PRO A 671 37.82 -19.40 27.30
N LYS A 672 38.87 -20.09 27.75
CA LYS A 672 39.61 -19.74 28.96
C LYS A 672 41.10 -19.80 28.73
N LEU A 673 41.83 -18.90 29.35
CA LEU A 673 43.28 -18.81 29.28
C LEU A 673 43.88 -18.76 30.67
N ILE A 674 44.82 -19.65 30.94
CA ILE A 674 45.60 -19.66 32.17
C ILE A 674 47.07 -19.46 31.81
N TYR A 675 47.65 -18.37 32.30
CA TYR A 675 49.08 -18.14 32.28
C TYR A 675 49.69 -18.50 33.63
N ILE A 676 50.72 -19.35 33.63
CA ILE A 676 51.45 -19.75 34.85
C ILE A 676 52.88 -19.29 34.72
N ASN A 677 53.26 -18.22 35.43
CA ASN A 677 54.62 -17.68 35.41
C ASN A 677 55.25 -17.72 36.82
N PRO A 678 55.98 -18.79 37.17
CA PRO A 678 56.59 -18.94 38.49
C PRO A 678 57.98 -18.28 38.63
N GLY A 679 58.48 -17.60 37.60
CA GLY A 679 59.83 -17.06 37.59
C GLY A 679 59.92 -15.66 37.00
N GLU A 680 61.13 -15.27 36.60
CA GLU A 680 61.46 -13.93 36.10
C GLU A 680 61.30 -13.78 34.57
N LYS A 681 60.80 -14.81 33.89
CA LYS A 681 60.65 -14.76 32.42
C LYS A 681 59.67 -13.67 32.03
N VAL A 682 60.13 -12.78 31.15
CA VAL A 682 59.40 -11.58 30.72
C VAL A 682 58.29 -11.96 29.73
N ILE A 683 57.08 -11.44 29.98
CA ILE A 683 55.95 -11.52 29.06
C ILE A 683 56.19 -10.50 27.93
N SER A 684 55.97 -10.89 26.68
CA SER A 684 56.18 -9.99 25.53
C SER A 684 55.03 -8.98 25.38
N LEU A 685 55.28 -7.91 24.60
CA LEU A 685 54.24 -6.99 24.18
C LEU A 685 53.13 -7.73 23.39
N GLU A 686 53.51 -8.67 22.53
CA GLU A 686 52.58 -9.49 21.74
C GLU A 686 51.68 -10.36 22.63
N ASP A 687 52.21 -10.92 23.71
CA ASP A 687 51.41 -11.64 24.70
C ASP A 687 50.43 -10.71 25.43
N ALA A 688 50.84 -9.47 25.75
CA ALA A 688 49.96 -8.46 26.32
C ALA A 688 48.85 -8.00 25.37
N ILE A 689 49.16 -7.84 24.09
CA ILE A 689 48.20 -7.57 23.02
C ILE A 689 47.20 -8.72 22.90
N LEU A 690 47.69 -9.96 22.89
CA LEU A 690 46.87 -11.15 22.78
C LEU A 690 45.86 -11.23 23.92
N THR A 691 46.29 -11.11 25.18
CA THR A 691 45.41 -11.25 26.34
C THR A 691 44.38 -10.11 26.43
N ALA A 692 44.77 -8.88 26.11
CA ALA A 692 43.83 -7.76 26.04
C ALA A 692 42.75 -7.99 24.96
N PHE A 693 43.16 -8.49 23.79
CA PHE A 693 42.22 -8.85 22.73
C PHE A 693 41.29 -10.00 23.13
N LEU A 694 41.84 -11.07 23.72
CA LEU A 694 41.06 -12.25 24.13
C LEU A 694 40.05 -11.89 25.21
N ASN A 695 40.39 -10.99 26.13
CA ASN A 695 39.43 -10.44 27.08
C ASN A 695 38.26 -9.77 26.35
N LEU A 696 38.55 -8.86 25.41
CA LEU A 696 37.53 -8.20 24.58
C LEU A 696 36.72 -9.18 23.70
N ALA A 697 37.28 -10.33 23.37
CA ALA A 697 36.62 -11.41 22.64
C ALA A 697 35.85 -12.40 23.55
N GLY A 698 35.83 -12.17 24.86
CA GLY A 698 35.02 -12.90 25.82
C GLY A 698 35.71 -14.04 26.57
N PHE A 699 37.05 -14.12 26.54
CA PHE A 699 37.79 -15.13 27.28
C PHE A 699 37.84 -14.81 28.78
N ASP A 700 37.72 -15.82 29.63
CA ASP A 700 38.21 -15.69 31.00
C ASP A 700 39.74 -15.88 31.01
N ILE A 701 40.46 -15.00 31.69
CA ILE A 701 41.92 -14.99 31.73
C ILE A 701 42.40 -14.93 33.17
N LEU A 702 43.23 -15.91 33.55
CA LEU A 702 43.92 -15.94 34.85
C LEU A 702 45.43 -15.95 34.68
N PHE A 703 46.10 -15.10 35.46
CA PHE A 703 47.54 -15.13 35.64
C PHE A 703 47.87 -15.70 37.01
N PHE A 704 48.64 -16.78 37.07
CA PHE A 704 49.18 -17.36 38.30
C PHE A 704 50.65 -16.99 38.41
N ILE A 705 50.95 -16.07 39.33
CA ILE A 705 52.27 -15.46 39.51
C ILE A 705 52.66 -15.62 40.99
N PRO A 706 53.17 -16.80 41.39
CA PRO A 706 53.48 -17.09 42.79
C PRO A 706 54.55 -16.16 43.37
N THR A 707 55.37 -15.50 42.54
CA THR A 707 56.40 -14.54 42.96
C THR A 707 55.84 -13.16 43.33
N GLY A 708 54.59 -12.85 42.96
CA GLY A 708 54.01 -11.52 43.08
C GLY A 708 54.60 -10.46 42.14
N TYR A 709 55.47 -10.84 41.20
CA TYR A 709 56.12 -9.89 40.30
C TYR A 709 55.11 -9.16 39.41
N GLN A 710 55.43 -7.89 39.11
CA GLN A 710 54.82 -7.17 37.99
C GLN A 710 55.32 -7.79 36.69
N ASN A 711 54.41 -8.02 35.74
CA ASN A 711 54.77 -8.57 34.45
C ASN A 711 54.02 -7.90 33.30
N ILE A 712 52.78 -8.30 33.05
CA ILE A 712 52.00 -7.90 31.89
C ILE A 712 51.39 -6.51 32.07
N GLU A 713 51.22 -6.04 33.31
CA GLU A 713 50.61 -4.75 33.66
C GLU A 713 51.39 -3.57 33.07
N ASN A 714 52.71 -3.72 32.92
CA ASN A 714 53.60 -2.68 32.41
C ASN A 714 53.30 -2.31 30.94
N PHE A 715 52.59 -3.18 30.21
CA PHE A 715 52.19 -2.98 28.82
C PHE A 715 50.80 -2.35 28.66
N TYR A 716 50.06 -2.10 29.75
CA TYR A 716 48.73 -1.50 29.69
C TYR A 716 48.70 -0.04 30.14
N ASN A 717 47.87 0.77 29.49
CA ASN A 717 47.69 2.20 29.84
C ASN A 717 46.76 2.43 31.04
N ARG A 718 45.98 1.43 31.44
CA ARG A 718 45.04 1.48 32.56
C ARG A 718 44.90 0.10 33.18
N LYS A 719 44.46 0.02 34.44
CA LYS A 719 44.22 -1.26 35.11
C LYS A 719 43.20 -2.08 34.31
N GLN A 720 43.65 -3.22 33.78
CA GLN A 720 42.83 -4.12 32.96
C GLN A 720 42.29 -5.33 33.72
N MET A 721 43.00 -5.75 34.78
CA MET A 721 42.69 -6.96 35.53
C MET A 721 42.67 -6.69 37.03
N GLU A 722 41.93 -7.51 37.76
CA GLU A 722 41.94 -7.52 39.22
C GLU A 722 43.12 -8.34 39.73
N GLU A 723 43.78 -7.89 40.81
CA GLU A 723 44.89 -8.66 41.42
C GLU A 723 44.45 -9.17 42.79
N HIS A 724 44.51 -10.49 42.96
CA HIS A 724 44.28 -11.20 44.22
C HIS A 724 45.62 -11.59 44.82
N GLN A 725 45.96 -11.00 45.96
CA GLN A 725 47.10 -11.42 46.76
C GLN A 725 46.63 -12.48 47.76
N ILE A 726 47.00 -13.74 47.53
CA ILE A 726 46.40 -14.89 48.23
C ILE A 726 47.29 -15.51 49.30
N GLY A 727 48.54 -15.05 49.45
CA GLY A 727 49.48 -15.58 50.44
C GLY A 727 50.93 -15.19 50.19
N GLU A 728 51.85 -16.07 50.58
CA GLU A 728 53.29 -15.85 50.54
C GLU A 728 53.85 -15.85 49.12
N TYR A 729 54.84 -15.00 48.86
CA TYR A 729 55.54 -15.01 47.56
C TYR A 729 56.59 -16.11 47.52
N LEU A 730 56.46 -17.00 46.54
CA LEU A 730 57.36 -18.13 46.33
C LEU A 730 58.04 -18.00 44.96
N TYR A 731 59.35 -18.26 44.95
CA TYR A 731 60.22 -18.10 43.79
C TYR A 731 60.66 -19.45 43.24
N ASP A 732 60.98 -19.49 41.95
CA ASP A 732 61.55 -20.64 41.23
C ASP A 732 60.74 -21.95 41.35
N LEU A 733 59.40 -21.83 41.44
CA LEU A 733 58.54 -23.00 41.47
C LEU A 733 58.57 -23.73 40.11
N ASN A 734 58.88 -25.02 40.13
CA ASN A 734 58.77 -25.86 38.94
C ASN A 734 57.30 -26.21 38.68
N VAL A 735 56.80 -25.86 37.49
CA VAL A 735 55.43 -26.21 37.08
C VAL A 735 55.34 -27.72 36.87
N PRO A 736 54.55 -28.47 37.68
CA PRO A 736 54.42 -29.90 37.52
C PRO A 736 53.63 -30.26 36.25
N ASP A 737 53.65 -31.55 35.88
CA ASP A 737 52.67 -32.08 34.95
C ASP A 737 51.28 -32.02 35.58
N LEU A 738 50.55 -30.94 35.27
CA LEU A 738 49.23 -30.67 35.83
C LEU A 738 48.24 -31.81 35.56
N THR A 739 48.43 -32.62 34.52
CA THR A 739 47.55 -33.78 34.27
C THR A 739 47.64 -34.85 35.36
N ARG A 740 48.76 -34.91 36.10
CA ARG A 740 49.06 -35.88 37.17
C ARG A 740 48.84 -35.32 38.57
N VAL A 741 48.52 -34.03 38.71
CA VAL A 741 48.24 -33.41 40.01
C VAL A 741 46.87 -33.88 40.52
N PRO A 742 46.76 -34.38 41.77
CA PRO A 742 45.47 -34.77 42.34
C PRO A 742 44.52 -33.57 42.40
N LEU A 743 43.26 -33.77 42.00
CA LEU A 743 42.21 -32.79 42.24
C LEU A 743 42.01 -32.57 43.75
N PRO A 744 41.58 -31.37 44.19
CA PRO A 744 41.28 -31.11 45.58
C PRO A 744 40.26 -32.15 46.05
N LYS A 745 40.52 -32.82 47.18
CA LYS A 745 39.51 -33.70 47.77
C LYS A 745 38.29 -32.83 48.06
N ALA A 746 37.16 -33.11 47.39
CA ALA A 746 35.89 -32.47 47.73
C ALA A 746 35.74 -32.55 49.24
N ARG A 747 35.55 -31.41 49.90
CA ARG A 747 35.27 -31.36 51.33
C ARG A 747 34.01 -32.21 51.52
N GLN A 748 34.16 -33.49 51.86
CA GLN A 748 33.05 -34.32 52.28
C GLN A 748 32.48 -33.60 53.48
N LYS A 749 31.34 -32.93 53.31
CA LYS A 749 30.58 -32.43 54.45
C LYS A 749 30.40 -33.63 55.36
N SER A 750 30.95 -33.54 56.56
CA SER A 750 30.74 -34.58 57.55
C SER A 750 29.24 -34.74 57.73
N TRP A 751 28.73 -35.95 57.98
CA TRP A 751 27.31 -36.15 58.32
C TRP A 751 26.85 -35.19 59.43
N ARG A 752 27.77 -34.76 60.29
CA ARG A 752 27.57 -33.74 61.31
C ARG A 752 27.22 -32.36 60.74
N ASP A 753 27.85 -31.94 59.64
CA ASP A 753 27.64 -30.63 59.00
C ASP A 753 26.32 -30.57 58.22
N ILE A 754 25.79 -31.73 57.81
CA ILE A 754 24.50 -31.85 57.12
C ILE A 754 23.34 -31.87 58.13
N LEU A 755 23.54 -32.52 59.29
CA LEU A 755 22.52 -32.65 60.34
C LEU A 755 22.31 -31.37 61.16
N PHE A 756 23.35 -30.57 61.36
CA PHE A 756 23.24 -29.31 62.10
C PHE A 756 23.39 -28.12 61.14
N ARG A 757 22.33 -27.82 60.38
CA ARG A 757 22.19 -26.55 59.62
C ARG A 757 22.51 -25.36 60.55
N ARG A 758 23.76 -24.94 60.59
CA ARG A 758 24.16 -23.60 60.97
C ARG A 758 24.53 -22.92 59.66
N GLU A 759 23.84 -21.81 59.40
CA GLU A 759 23.97 -20.97 58.23
C GLU A 759 25.43 -20.64 57.88
#